data_AF-A0A9W4L7X9-F1
#
_entry.id   AF-A0A9W4L7X9-F1
#
_cell.length_a   1.000
_cell.length_b   1.000
_cell.length_c   1.000
_cell.angle_alpha   90.00
_cell.angle_beta   90.00
_cell.angle_gamma   90.00
#
_symmetry.space_group_name_H-M   'P 1'
#
loop_
_entity.id
_entity.type
_entity.pdbx_description
1 polymer ?
#
loop_
_entity_poly.entity_id
_entity_poly.type
_entity_poly.pdbx_seq_one_letter_code
_entity_poly.pdbx_strand_id
1 'polypeptide(L)'
;MKFKNVSRITACALIFALIFSLMVPLNSQAAAATPIENVKTIKNGDTLDGKFEKPDVQWYQISPTTEEVQKFSHIEFEVNSDKILNISVYQDKEKAEKDESNYIVSSYPDEKAVVDFPYAWEGTYYVKVEYFGDTDDEGNPIPDAENVAEYSINAHSVTLPPSAGDEGEELESCPVEVSVNDKKTGESMLKTLRVFRDEVLTKSSEGRTLSSLYYKASPFLALHLAGNKTAREAVYNHLVEIKPLIEDLNENGASSTAVISNKQQEAIKALFNKSADVAPAGLKKDMDAIAKKINLDKLAGERIVDIASKAGIELPASKNVKNKYIVKLKPGKSLSAVQSKISGKGYGTLSAPKQQEVLYDDMYVVELKNQAKMSTAALSGIEKLPEVEYIEAVKTYKALSADIQSPYQWSLNNAGGEEGIKGADIDNEKLQNLIKKRNLKDTLVAVIDTGVDDSLADLQSVVEMESGKNFIDKKEKAIDDNGHGTHVSGIIAAKADNGYSMQGINPVAKIMPVKVLDSSGFGDNEKIALGIKYAVDHGAKVINLSLGGEYSRTIEYALKHAAAKNVMVVVASGNDGMEGLSYPASSKYAISVGATNALDLVSDYSNYGSKLDMVAPGTAIPSLVPNGNVTYMDGTSMAAPHVAAATALLLSGNPGLKVNEVREILHETSEYVAFEEEDNVDPYEDYVPEDGEIIIPEEELPVGKDLVSGYGRLNAYSALSAVDLNAKVNLVMDTQTKLTGSAKKGSVIEVKSGGKTLGKGTASANGTFSVTIPVQKAAQLLTVNISDSSKLAVSSIKIFVNKGATPNKPTVKALSDKDTYVTGQSQADMKISIKNSAKKVIGSGNTDSKGNFKVKISKQKAGTKLSVTATDLAKRESKAASVTVLDKTAPDAPKVNEVSDKATSVTGKAEIGSTVTVKHSNKNIGTAKADSKGNFSIKISKKKAGSALYVSAKDKAGNTGKAAKVTVKDKTAPGTPKVNEVNDKATKVTGKAEIGSTVTVKYSNKNIGTAKADSKGNFSIKISKKKAGSALYVSAKDKAGNTGKAAKVTVKKAK
;
A
#
# COMPACT_ATOMS: atom_id res chain seq x y z
N MET A 1 45.63 10.72 33.17
CA MET A 1 44.44 10.36 32.36
C MET A 1 43.29 10.16 33.32
N LYS A 2 42.14 10.83 33.17
CA LYS A 2 41.07 10.60 32.16
C LYS A 2 40.42 9.22 32.32
N PHE A 3 39.17 9.22 32.83
CA PHE A 3 38.16 8.16 32.75
C PHE A 3 38.52 6.81 33.41
N LYS A 4 37.59 6.04 34.00
CA LYS A 4 36.17 6.20 34.39
C LYS A 4 36.11 5.58 35.81
N ASN A 5 35.61 6.25 36.84
CA ASN A 5 34.26 6.76 37.02
C ASN A 5 33.19 5.67 36.94
N VAL A 6 32.34 5.68 37.96
CA VAL A 6 31.11 4.90 38.08
C VAL A 6 31.37 3.40 38.28
N SER A 7 31.28 2.92 39.50
CA SER A 7 30.14 3.11 40.41
C SER A 7 28.87 2.41 39.87
N ARG A 8 27.73 2.52 40.53
CA ARG A 8 27.29 1.42 41.38
C ARG A 8 25.74 1.44 41.45
N ILE A 9 24.90 0.52 40.87
CA ILE A 9 23.51 0.05 41.28
C ILE A 9 22.78 -0.96 40.32
N THR A 10 21.73 -1.79 40.60
CA THR A 10 21.21 -2.57 41.80
C THR A 10 20.18 -3.64 41.39
N ALA A 11 19.92 -4.60 42.29
CA ALA A 11 18.87 -5.62 42.25
C ALA A 11 17.45 -5.12 41.89
N CYS A 12 16.87 -5.77 40.87
CA CYS A 12 15.45 -6.15 40.78
C CYS A 12 15.32 -7.55 40.12
N ALA A 13 16.43 -8.25 39.94
CA ALA A 13 16.63 -9.15 38.80
C ALA A 13 16.52 -10.64 39.13
N LEU A 14 15.78 -11.01 40.16
CA LEU A 14 15.69 -12.40 40.64
C LEU A 14 14.31 -12.86 41.06
N ILE A 15 13.40 -11.91 40.98
CA ILE A 15 11.97 -12.02 41.19
C ILE A 15 11.23 -12.81 40.06
N PHE A 16 11.82 -13.35 38.96
CA PHE A 16 11.11 -14.07 37.85
C PHE A 16 11.36 -15.59 37.56
N ALA A 17 12.17 -16.33 38.36
CA ALA A 17 12.41 -17.81 38.37
C ALA A 17 11.30 -18.94 38.39
N LEU A 18 10.25 -19.03 39.24
CA LEU A 18 10.06 -20.00 40.34
C LEU A 18 8.99 -21.08 40.30
N ILE A 19 8.03 -21.04 39.39
CA ILE A 19 7.21 -22.22 39.08
C ILE A 19 7.99 -23.01 37.99
N PHE A 20 7.62 -24.26 37.71
CA PHE A 20 8.31 -25.16 36.75
C PHE A 20 9.70 -25.68 37.15
N SER A 21 9.85 -25.99 38.44
CA SER A 21 9.81 -27.42 38.78
C SER A 21 8.58 -27.59 39.67
N LEU A 22 7.57 -28.41 39.37
CA LEU A 22 7.66 -29.81 38.95
C LEU A 22 6.40 -30.22 38.15
N MET A 23 6.58 -31.00 37.08
CA MET A 23 5.54 -31.88 36.53
C MET A 23 6.11 -33.28 36.32
N VAL A 24 5.54 -34.26 37.01
CA VAL A 24 5.60 -35.69 36.66
C VAL A 24 4.23 -36.28 37.04
N PRO A 25 3.57 -37.08 36.18
CA PRO A 25 2.17 -37.43 36.38
C PRO A 25 1.97 -38.54 37.41
N LEU A 26 0.90 -38.44 38.20
CA LEU A 26 0.29 -39.59 38.87
C LEU A 26 -0.71 -40.25 37.91
N ASN A 27 -0.39 -41.46 37.44
CA ASN A 27 -1.33 -42.29 36.69
C ASN A 27 -2.53 -42.63 37.58
N SER A 28 -3.69 -42.02 37.33
CA SER A 28 -4.96 -42.53 37.85
C SER A 28 -5.39 -43.77 37.05
N GLN A 29 -5.68 -44.86 37.76
CA GLN A 29 -6.44 -45.95 37.15
C GLN A 29 -7.88 -45.49 36.95
N ALA A 30 -8.46 -45.80 35.78
CA ALA A 30 -9.86 -45.50 35.50
C ALA A 30 -10.76 -46.17 36.56
N ALA A 31 -11.44 -45.35 37.37
CA ALA A 31 -12.53 -45.81 38.21
C ALA A 31 -13.70 -46.28 37.32
N ALA A 32 -14.45 -47.28 37.78
CA ALA A 32 -15.60 -47.76 37.03
C ALA A 32 -16.73 -46.73 37.07
N ALA A 33 -17.33 -46.43 35.91
CA ALA A 33 -18.37 -45.42 35.75
C ALA A 33 -19.53 -45.59 36.77
N THR A 34 -19.69 -44.60 37.64
CA THR A 34 -20.76 -44.54 38.65
C THR A 34 -22.06 -44.06 38.00
N PRO A 35 -23.20 -44.75 38.18
CA PRO A 35 -24.49 -44.28 37.66
C PRO A 35 -24.83 -42.87 38.16
N ILE A 36 -25.34 -42.01 37.27
CA ILE A 36 -25.87 -40.69 37.66
C ILE A 36 -27.22 -40.88 38.37
N GLU A 37 -27.16 -41.08 39.68
CA GLU A 37 -28.31 -41.26 40.57
C GLU A 37 -28.42 -40.10 41.59
N ASN A 38 -29.63 -39.91 42.14
CA ASN A 38 -29.93 -38.94 43.21
C ASN A 38 -29.51 -37.47 42.91
N VAL A 39 -29.57 -37.07 41.64
CA VAL A 39 -29.19 -35.73 41.16
C VAL A 39 -30.04 -34.63 41.82
N LYS A 40 -29.39 -33.65 42.44
CA LYS A 40 -30.01 -32.44 42.99
C LYS A 40 -29.99 -31.31 41.97
N THR A 41 -31.10 -30.58 41.79
CA THR A 41 -31.08 -29.35 40.97
C THR A 41 -30.58 -28.17 41.81
N ILE A 42 -29.57 -27.47 41.31
CA ILE A 42 -29.11 -26.18 41.83
C ILE A 42 -29.45 -25.06 40.82
N LYS A 43 -29.72 -23.85 41.30
CA LYS A 43 -29.90 -22.65 40.46
C LYS A 43 -28.83 -21.62 40.74
N ASN A 44 -28.68 -20.70 39.81
CA ASN A 44 -27.88 -19.50 39.97
C ASN A 44 -28.35 -18.67 41.19
N GLY A 45 -27.43 -18.40 42.11
CA GLY A 45 -27.68 -17.75 43.39
C GLY A 45 -28.09 -18.68 44.54
N ASP A 46 -28.31 -19.97 44.30
CA ASP A 46 -28.60 -20.94 45.37
C ASP A 46 -27.30 -21.32 46.12
N THR A 47 -27.41 -21.52 47.43
CA THR A 47 -26.46 -22.30 48.23
C THR A 47 -27.20 -23.54 48.73
N LEU A 48 -26.62 -24.72 48.52
CA LEU A 48 -27.16 -25.99 48.97
C LEU A 48 -26.18 -26.70 49.89
N ASP A 49 -26.65 -27.11 51.06
CA ASP A 49 -25.88 -27.94 51.97
C ASP A 49 -25.88 -29.41 51.53
N GLY A 50 -24.77 -30.09 51.77
CA GLY A 50 -24.53 -31.49 51.46
C GLY A 50 -23.83 -32.18 52.63
N LYS A 51 -24.08 -33.49 52.76
CA LYS A 51 -23.48 -34.33 53.79
C LYS A 51 -23.25 -35.72 53.25
N PHE A 52 -22.05 -36.26 53.50
CA PHE A 52 -21.69 -37.65 53.30
C PHE A 52 -21.59 -38.33 54.67
N GLU A 53 -22.24 -39.48 54.85
CA GLU A 53 -22.14 -40.31 56.07
C GLU A 53 -21.10 -41.44 55.93
N LYS A 54 -20.43 -41.50 54.77
CA LYS A 54 -19.42 -42.47 54.33
C LYS A 54 -18.84 -41.97 52.98
N PRO A 55 -17.74 -42.55 52.45
CA PRO A 55 -17.30 -42.28 51.08
C PRO A 55 -18.42 -42.58 50.06
N ASP A 56 -18.75 -41.57 49.24
CA ASP A 56 -19.87 -41.60 48.29
C ASP A 56 -19.79 -40.43 47.28
N VAL A 57 -20.71 -40.39 46.32
CA VAL A 57 -20.83 -39.37 45.27
C VAL A 57 -22.18 -38.67 45.35
N GLN A 58 -22.19 -37.33 45.26
CA GLN A 58 -23.41 -36.54 45.07
C GLN A 58 -23.36 -35.78 43.75
N TRP A 59 -24.33 -36.04 42.89
CA TRP A 59 -24.55 -35.31 41.64
C TRP A 59 -25.44 -34.09 41.84
N TYR A 60 -25.11 -32.99 41.17
CA TYR A 60 -25.95 -31.83 40.97
C TYR A 60 -26.15 -31.57 39.48
N GLN A 61 -27.21 -30.86 39.12
CA GLN A 61 -27.46 -30.37 37.77
C GLN A 61 -27.93 -28.91 37.78
N ILE A 62 -27.55 -28.16 36.75
CA ILE A 62 -28.01 -26.78 36.52
C ILE A 62 -28.28 -26.58 35.04
N SER A 63 -29.35 -25.84 34.71
CA SER A 63 -29.70 -25.51 33.33
C SER A 63 -29.70 -23.99 33.19
N PRO A 64 -28.67 -23.40 32.56
CA PRO A 64 -28.57 -21.96 32.39
C PRO A 64 -29.74 -21.40 31.59
N THR A 65 -30.25 -20.24 31.99
CA THR A 65 -31.25 -19.53 31.20
C THR A 65 -30.58 -18.66 30.13
N THR A 66 -31.29 -18.39 29.03
CA THR A 66 -30.83 -17.48 27.97
C THR A 66 -30.46 -16.09 28.51
N GLU A 67 -31.14 -15.63 29.57
CA GLU A 67 -30.85 -14.36 30.22
C GLU A 67 -29.56 -14.35 31.04
N GLU A 68 -29.09 -15.50 31.51
CA GLU A 68 -27.83 -15.62 32.26
C GLU A 68 -26.66 -15.69 31.29
N VAL A 69 -26.76 -16.56 30.29
CA VAL A 69 -25.78 -16.71 29.20
C VAL A 69 -25.51 -15.36 28.51
N GLN A 70 -26.55 -14.55 28.25
CA GLN A 70 -26.39 -13.21 27.65
C GLN A 70 -25.76 -12.14 28.55
N LYS A 71 -25.63 -12.36 29.86
CA LYS A 71 -25.16 -11.36 30.84
C LYS A 71 -23.81 -11.71 31.47
N PHE A 72 -23.48 -12.99 31.48
CA PHE A 72 -22.35 -13.56 32.21
C PHE A 72 -21.56 -14.48 31.27
N SER A 73 -20.24 -14.59 31.47
CA SER A 73 -19.43 -15.50 30.66
C SER A 73 -19.25 -16.87 31.31
N HIS A 74 -19.44 -16.97 32.63
CA HIS A 74 -19.23 -18.19 33.40
C HIS A 74 -20.30 -18.36 34.50
N ILE A 75 -20.39 -19.59 35.00
CA ILE A 75 -20.97 -19.92 36.30
C ILE A 75 -19.85 -20.42 37.22
N GLU A 76 -19.68 -19.74 38.34
CA GLU A 76 -18.75 -20.08 39.40
C GLU A 76 -19.44 -21.08 40.35
N PHE A 77 -18.80 -22.24 40.58
CA PHE A 77 -19.19 -23.18 41.62
C PHE A 77 -18.22 -23.07 42.81
N GLU A 78 -18.69 -22.48 43.91
CA GLU A 78 -17.93 -22.37 45.16
C GLU A 78 -18.33 -23.54 46.08
N VAL A 79 -17.38 -24.41 46.43
CA VAL A 79 -17.58 -25.53 47.35
C VAL A 79 -16.72 -25.34 48.61
N ASN A 80 -17.38 -25.26 49.75
CA ASN A 80 -16.77 -25.18 51.07
C ASN A 80 -17.04 -26.49 51.81
N SER A 81 -16.04 -27.16 52.35
CA SER A 81 -16.21 -28.39 53.15
C SER A 81 -15.28 -28.43 54.37
N ASP A 82 -15.68 -29.21 55.38
CA ASP A 82 -14.82 -29.60 56.51
C ASP A 82 -13.85 -30.75 56.17
N LYS A 83 -13.93 -31.30 54.96
CA LYS A 83 -13.11 -32.41 54.43
C LYS A 83 -12.57 -32.11 53.03
N ILE A 84 -11.68 -33.00 52.57
CA ILE A 84 -11.22 -33.00 51.18
C ILE A 84 -12.28 -33.65 50.30
N LEU A 85 -12.83 -32.90 49.35
CA LEU A 85 -13.77 -33.38 48.34
C LEU A 85 -13.17 -33.13 46.96
N ASN A 86 -13.47 -33.98 45.99
CA ASN A 86 -13.23 -33.68 44.58
C ASN A 86 -14.52 -33.15 43.94
N ILE A 87 -14.38 -32.05 43.20
CA ILE A 87 -15.45 -31.39 42.47
C ILE A 87 -15.11 -31.51 40.98
N SER A 88 -16.04 -32.00 40.17
CA SER A 88 -15.88 -32.12 38.72
C SER A 88 -17.11 -31.57 38.00
N VAL A 89 -16.92 -30.71 37.00
CA VAL A 89 -18.03 -30.10 36.24
C VAL A 89 -18.05 -30.59 34.80
N TYR A 90 -19.24 -30.93 34.29
CA TYR A 90 -19.45 -31.54 32.98
C TYR A 90 -20.44 -30.72 32.17
N GLN A 91 -20.06 -30.46 30.92
CA GLN A 91 -20.85 -29.77 29.89
C GLN A 91 -22.20 -30.43 29.60
N ASP A 92 -22.29 -31.76 29.70
CA ASP A 92 -23.48 -32.53 29.36
C ASP A 92 -23.54 -33.88 30.12
N LYS A 93 -24.65 -34.60 29.95
CA LYS A 93 -24.91 -35.87 30.64
C LYS A 93 -24.04 -37.03 30.11
N GLU A 94 -23.68 -37.03 28.83
CA GLU A 94 -22.88 -38.10 28.23
C GLU A 94 -21.43 -38.02 28.74
N LYS A 95 -20.88 -36.81 28.86
CA LYS A 95 -19.57 -36.55 29.49
C LYS A 95 -19.58 -36.92 30.98
N ALA A 96 -20.64 -36.59 31.70
CA ALA A 96 -20.82 -36.98 33.10
C ALA A 96 -20.91 -38.51 33.28
N GLU A 97 -21.60 -39.23 32.39
CA GLU A 97 -21.71 -40.71 32.44
C GLU A 97 -20.39 -41.42 32.12
N LYS A 98 -19.46 -40.76 31.43
CA LYS A 98 -18.11 -41.26 31.13
C LYS A 98 -17.03 -40.77 32.10
N ASP A 99 -17.37 -39.91 33.05
CA ASP A 99 -16.44 -39.20 33.95
C ASP A 99 -15.38 -38.37 33.20
N GLU A 100 -15.74 -37.81 32.04
CA GLU A 100 -14.86 -37.00 31.18
C GLU A 100 -15.04 -35.49 31.48
N SER A 101 -14.22 -34.91 32.36
CA SER A 101 -14.21 -33.48 32.69
C SER A 101 -12.82 -32.85 32.57
N ASN A 102 -12.77 -31.63 32.04
CA ASN A 102 -11.59 -30.74 32.07
C ASN A 102 -11.60 -29.77 33.28
N TYR A 103 -12.64 -29.85 34.12
CA TYR A 103 -12.92 -28.92 35.21
C TYR A 103 -12.97 -29.68 36.54
N ILE A 104 -11.79 -30.06 37.03
CA ILE A 104 -11.63 -30.86 38.25
C ILE A 104 -10.79 -30.07 39.26
N VAL A 105 -11.32 -29.88 40.46
CA VAL A 105 -10.63 -29.25 41.60
C VAL A 105 -10.89 -30.03 42.88
N SER A 106 -10.09 -29.81 43.91
CA SER A 106 -10.32 -30.36 45.26
C SER A 106 -10.58 -29.25 46.27
N SER A 107 -11.55 -29.44 47.17
CA SER A 107 -11.67 -28.60 48.37
C SER A 107 -10.72 -29.08 49.45
N TYR A 108 -10.35 -28.21 50.38
CA TYR A 108 -9.63 -28.57 51.59
C TYR A 108 -10.33 -27.94 52.81
N PRO A 109 -10.17 -28.51 54.02
CA PRO A 109 -10.66 -27.86 55.23
C PRO A 109 -10.11 -26.43 55.35
N ASP A 110 -10.99 -25.48 55.66
CA ASP A 110 -10.72 -24.02 55.70
C ASP A 110 -10.37 -23.34 54.35
N GLU A 111 -10.36 -24.06 53.21
CA GLU A 111 -10.11 -23.48 51.88
C GLU A 111 -11.26 -23.75 50.90
N LYS A 112 -11.62 -22.73 50.12
CA LYS A 112 -12.72 -22.82 49.14
C LYS A 112 -12.22 -23.44 47.84
N ALA A 113 -12.90 -24.49 47.36
CA ALA A 113 -12.80 -24.88 45.97
C ALA A 113 -13.67 -23.95 45.11
N VAL A 114 -13.13 -23.47 44.00
CA VAL A 114 -13.83 -22.62 43.04
C VAL A 114 -13.65 -23.22 41.64
N VAL A 115 -14.74 -23.37 40.89
CA VAL A 115 -14.71 -23.79 39.48
C VAL A 115 -15.40 -22.74 38.62
N ASP A 116 -14.61 -22.01 37.83
CA ASP A 116 -15.09 -21.09 36.80
C ASP A 116 -15.50 -21.87 35.54
N PHE A 117 -16.77 -22.27 35.44
CA PHE A 117 -17.26 -23.05 34.30
C PHE A 117 -17.89 -22.16 33.23
N PRO A 118 -17.42 -22.16 31.97
CA PRO A 118 -17.88 -21.20 30.97
C PRO A 118 -19.31 -21.49 30.48
N TYR A 119 -20.03 -20.43 30.17
CA TYR A 119 -21.25 -20.51 29.37
C TYR A 119 -20.88 -20.70 27.90
N ALA A 120 -20.58 -21.95 27.53
CA ALA A 120 -20.12 -22.34 26.21
C ALA A 120 -20.91 -23.48 25.55
N TRP A 121 -21.79 -24.18 26.28
CA TRP A 121 -22.58 -25.31 25.76
C TRP A 121 -24.08 -25.08 25.96
N GLU A 122 -24.90 -25.57 25.01
CA GLU A 122 -26.36 -25.56 25.17
C GLU A 122 -26.82 -26.73 26.05
N GLY A 123 -27.64 -26.48 27.08
CA GLY A 123 -28.37 -27.53 27.80
C GLY A 123 -28.17 -27.52 29.32
N THR A 124 -28.02 -28.71 29.90
CA THR A 124 -27.92 -28.94 31.35
C THR A 124 -26.51 -29.39 31.70
N TYR A 125 -25.85 -28.62 32.56
CA TYR A 125 -24.54 -28.96 33.11
C TYR A 125 -24.70 -29.84 34.35
N TYR A 126 -23.71 -30.69 34.61
CA TYR A 126 -23.68 -31.58 35.76
C TYR A 126 -22.46 -31.29 36.63
N VAL A 127 -22.60 -31.41 37.94
CA VAL A 127 -21.50 -31.28 38.90
C VAL A 127 -21.44 -32.54 39.75
N LYS A 128 -20.29 -33.21 39.77
CA LYS A 128 -19.98 -34.32 40.68
C LYS A 128 -19.25 -33.75 41.88
N VAL A 129 -19.75 -34.04 43.10
CA VAL A 129 -19.00 -33.84 44.34
C VAL A 129 -18.76 -35.23 44.93
N GLU A 130 -17.50 -35.56 45.21
CA GLU A 130 -17.06 -36.91 45.54
C GLU A 130 -16.16 -36.90 46.79
N TYR A 131 -16.45 -37.79 47.75
CA TYR A 131 -15.68 -37.97 48.97
C TYR A 131 -15.08 -39.37 49.02
N PHE A 132 -13.76 -39.47 49.15
CA PHE A 132 -13.03 -40.74 49.16
C PHE A 132 -12.83 -41.34 50.57
N GLY A 133 -13.18 -40.61 51.62
CA GLY A 133 -12.89 -40.98 53.00
C GLY A 133 -11.63 -40.31 53.55
N ASP A 134 -11.43 -40.43 54.87
CA ASP A 134 -10.23 -39.92 55.52
C ASP A 134 -9.04 -40.86 55.27
N THR A 135 -7.93 -40.31 54.75
CA THR A 135 -6.68 -41.04 54.52
C THR A 135 -5.54 -40.49 55.37
N ASP A 136 -4.56 -41.34 55.67
CA ASP A 136 -3.31 -40.93 56.33
C ASP A 136 -2.38 -40.15 55.35
N ASP A 137 -1.24 -39.66 55.88
CA ASP A 137 -0.23 -38.93 55.11
C ASP A 137 0.38 -39.75 53.94
N GLU A 138 0.12 -41.06 53.88
CA GLU A 138 0.57 -41.99 52.83
C GLU A 138 -0.56 -42.35 51.84
N GLY A 139 -1.77 -41.83 52.04
CA GLY A 139 -2.95 -42.07 51.20
C GLY A 139 -3.72 -43.35 51.52
N ASN A 140 -3.42 -44.04 52.62
CA ASN A 140 -4.17 -45.23 53.06
C ASN A 140 -5.43 -44.80 53.83
N PRO A 141 -6.58 -45.49 53.68
CA PRO A 141 -7.77 -45.22 54.48
C PRO A 141 -7.50 -45.39 55.98
N ILE A 142 -7.85 -44.37 56.79
CA ILE A 142 -7.66 -44.40 58.24
C ILE A 142 -8.66 -45.38 58.88
N PRO A 143 -8.20 -46.43 59.59
CA PRO A 143 -9.09 -47.31 60.34
C PRO A 143 -9.84 -46.55 61.42
N ASP A 144 -11.14 -46.84 61.57
CA ASP A 144 -12.05 -46.24 62.57
C ASP A 144 -12.25 -44.72 62.49
N ALA A 145 -11.86 -44.05 61.39
CA ALA A 145 -12.25 -42.66 61.14
C ALA A 145 -13.77 -42.51 60.96
N GLU A 146 -14.35 -41.41 61.45
CA GLU A 146 -15.80 -41.18 61.40
C GLU A 146 -16.33 -41.06 59.96
N ASN A 147 -15.49 -40.70 58.98
CA ASN A 147 -15.81 -40.66 57.54
C ASN A 147 -17.12 -39.89 57.22
N VAL A 148 -17.40 -38.86 58.01
CA VAL A 148 -18.45 -37.87 57.76
C VAL A 148 -17.80 -36.63 57.14
N ALA A 149 -18.44 -36.10 56.09
CA ALA A 149 -18.07 -34.83 55.47
C ALA A 149 -19.32 -33.95 55.34
N GLU A 150 -19.24 -32.71 55.81
CA GLU A 150 -20.25 -31.67 55.58
C GLU A 150 -19.71 -30.64 54.60
N TYR A 151 -20.57 -30.15 53.71
CA TYR A 151 -20.19 -29.15 52.72
C TYR A 151 -21.36 -28.28 52.31
N SER A 152 -21.04 -27.16 51.67
CA SER A 152 -21.99 -26.31 50.96
C SER A 152 -21.47 -26.08 49.54
N ILE A 153 -22.38 -26.15 48.57
CA ILE A 153 -22.14 -25.75 47.19
C ILE A 153 -22.98 -24.52 46.87
N ASN A 154 -22.33 -23.44 46.45
CA ASN A 154 -22.96 -22.26 45.88
C ASN A 154 -22.69 -22.23 44.38
N ALA A 155 -23.69 -21.88 43.58
CA ALA A 155 -23.52 -21.65 42.15
C ALA A 155 -23.94 -20.22 41.82
N HIS A 156 -23.05 -19.40 41.26
CA HIS A 156 -23.41 -18.02 40.88
C HIS A 156 -22.73 -17.57 39.58
N SER A 157 -23.44 -16.78 38.78
CA SER A 157 -22.94 -16.35 37.46
C SER A 157 -22.02 -15.14 37.57
N VAL A 158 -20.92 -15.18 36.82
CA VAL A 158 -19.86 -14.16 36.81
C VAL A 158 -19.45 -13.77 35.39
N THR A 159 -18.92 -12.56 35.24
CA THR A 159 -18.41 -12.05 33.96
C THR A 159 -16.89 -11.91 34.05
N LEU A 160 -16.19 -12.96 33.61
CA LEU A 160 -14.74 -12.98 33.48
C LEU A 160 -14.31 -12.52 32.08
N PRO A 161 -13.18 -11.79 31.97
CA PRO A 161 -12.55 -11.48 30.68
C PRO A 161 -12.06 -12.76 29.99
N PRO A 162 -11.61 -12.70 28.72
CA PRO A 162 -10.89 -13.81 28.11
C PRO A 162 -9.64 -14.16 28.92
N SER A 163 -9.33 -15.44 29.04
CA SER A 163 -8.11 -15.88 29.72
C SER A 163 -6.88 -15.42 28.94
N ALA A 164 -5.80 -15.08 29.66
CA ALA A 164 -4.47 -15.15 29.04
C ALA A 164 -4.20 -16.61 28.71
N GLY A 165 -3.59 -16.89 27.55
CA GLY A 165 -3.38 -18.25 27.09
C GLY A 165 -2.68 -19.13 28.12
N ASP A 166 -3.34 -20.22 28.51
CA ASP A 166 -2.66 -21.45 28.90
C ASP A 166 -2.01 -22.03 27.63
N GLU A 167 -0.91 -21.42 27.21
CA GLU A 167 -0.02 -22.05 26.23
C GLU A 167 0.53 -23.32 26.88
N GLY A 168 0.30 -24.46 26.21
CA GLY A 168 0.64 -25.79 26.75
C GLY A 168 2.10 -25.83 27.24
N GLU A 169 2.26 -26.29 28.48
CA GLU A 169 3.41 -26.02 29.36
C GLU A 169 4.77 -25.80 28.69
N GLU A 170 5.17 -24.53 28.55
CA GLU A 170 6.48 -24.04 28.95
C GLU A 170 6.53 -22.50 28.81
N LEU A 171 6.67 -21.78 29.95
CA LEU A 171 7.74 -20.77 30.15
C LEU A 171 7.70 -20.15 31.57
N GLU A 172 8.82 -20.30 32.30
CA GLU A 172 9.49 -19.26 33.12
C GLU A 172 8.62 -18.25 33.91
N SER A 173 7.74 -18.78 34.74
CA SER A 173 6.95 -18.13 35.80
C SER A 173 7.72 -17.50 37.00
N CYS A 174 7.07 -16.72 37.87
CA CYS A 174 7.70 -15.77 38.82
C CYS A 174 7.88 -16.16 40.34
N PRO A 175 9.05 -15.95 40.98
CA PRO A 175 9.45 -15.95 42.39
C PRO A 175 8.83 -14.94 43.27
N VAL A 176 8.40 -13.77 42.80
CA VAL A 176 7.49 -13.01 43.66
C VAL A 176 6.15 -13.68 43.64
N GLU A 177 5.64 -14.20 42.52
CA GLU A 177 4.39 -14.95 42.50
C GLU A 177 4.51 -16.16 43.45
N VAL A 178 5.59 -16.96 43.40
CA VAL A 178 5.79 -18.06 44.36
C VAL A 178 6.15 -17.61 45.78
N SER A 179 6.96 -16.57 45.99
CA SER A 179 7.30 -16.14 47.37
C SER A 179 6.18 -15.36 48.08
N VAL A 180 5.22 -14.81 47.34
CA VAL A 180 4.07 -14.09 47.90
C VAL A 180 2.74 -14.85 47.81
N ASN A 181 2.68 -15.98 47.10
CA ASN A 181 1.44 -16.74 46.80
C ASN A 181 0.54 -16.96 48.03
N ASP A 182 1.15 -17.19 49.19
CA ASP A 182 0.45 -17.56 50.43
C ASP A 182 0.14 -16.33 51.34
N LYS A 183 0.21 -15.08 50.83
CA LYS A 183 0.20 -13.85 51.66
C LYS A 183 -0.76 -12.77 51.13
N LYS A 184 -1.70 -12.31 51.96
CA LYS A 184 -2.75 -11.29 51.62
C LYS A 184 -2.26 -9.93 51.08
N THR A 185 -0.98 -9.58 51.22
CA THR A 185 -0.38 -8.36 50.64
C THR A 185 0.47 -8.63 49.39
N GLY A 186 0.49 -9.88 48.92
CA GLY A 186 1.26 -10.35 47.77
C GLY A 186 0.82 -9.75 46.44
N GLU A 187 -0.49 -9.68 46.16
CA GLU A 187 -1.02 -9.04 44.94
C GLU A 187 -0.63 -7.57 44.85
N SER A 188 -0.69 -6.83 45.97
CA SER A 188 -0.25 -5.43 46.02
C SER A 188 1.26 -5.32 45.79
N MET A 189 2.06 -6.27 46.28
CA MET A 189 3.49 -6.36 46.00
C MET A 189 3.75 -6.58 44.51
N LEU A 190 3.06 -7.55 43.91
CA LEU A 190 3.18 -7.92 42.50
C LEU A 190 2.79 -6.78 41.59
N LYS A 191 1.67 -6.11 41.87
CA LYS A 191 1.23 -4.93 41.12
C LYS A 191 2.27 -3.81 41.18
N THR A 192 2.80 -3.51 42.36
CA THR A 192 3.88 -2.52 42.54
C THR A 192 5.15 -2.90 41.77
N LEU A 193 5.55 -4.17 41.77
CA LEU A 193 6.75 -4.63 41.05
C LEU A 193 6.57 -4.69 39.53
N ARG A 194 5.38 -5.08 39.05
CA ARG A 194 5.03 -5.05 37.61
C ARG A 194 4.99 -3.61 37.09
N VAL A 195 4.36 -2.67 37.81
CA VAL A 195 4.41 -1.23 37.47
C VAL A 195 5.86 -0.71 37.43
N PHE A 196 6.72 -1.13 38.37
CA PHE A 196 8.14 -0.73 38.33
C PHE A 196 8.89 -1.29 37.13
N ARG A 197 8.66 -2.56 36.77
CA ARG A 197 9.20 -3.16 35.54
C ARG A 197 8.73 -2.37 34.31
N ASP A 198 7.42 -2.18 34.17
CA ASP A 198 6.77 -1.76 32.93
C ASP A 198 6.81 -0.24 32.70
N GLU A 199 6.70 0.56 33.76
CA GLU A 199 6.75 2.02 33.68
C GLU A 199 8.14 2.61 33.92
N VAL A 200 9.04 1.90 34.63
CA VAL A 200 10.37 2.43 34.99
C VAL A 200 11.52 1.68 34.28
N LEU A 201 11.62 0.36 34.40
CA LEU A 201 12.77 -0.37 33.83
C LEU A 201 12.76 -0.45 32.29
N THR A 202 11.60 -0.55 31.65
CA THR A 202 11.51 -0.60 30.16
C THR A 202 12.06 0.66 29.48
N LYS A 203 12.11 1.80 30.19
CA LYS A 203 12.38 3.13 29.60
C LYS A 203 13.85 3.36 29.21
N SER A 204 14.78 2.53 29.70
CA SER A 204 16.21 2.62 29.38
C SER A 204 16.77 1.30 28.86
N SER A 205 17.83 1.37 28.04
CA SER A 205 18.57 0.20 27.53
C SER A 205 19.13 -0.67 28.65
N GLU A 206 19.68 -0.04 29.68
CA GLU A 206 20.24 -0.67 30.86
C GLU A 206 19.15 -1.27 31.77
N GLY A 207 17.99 -0.60 31.88
CA GLY A 207 16.82 -1.15 32.56
C GLY A 207 16.26 -2.39 31.85
N ARG A 208 16.16 -2.38 30.52
CA ARG A 208 15.82 -3.56 29.70
C ARG A 208 16.88 -4.66 29.81
N THR A 209 18.15 -4.32 29.88
CA THR A 209 19.25 -5.30 30.09
C THR A 209 19.15 -5.94 31.48
N LEU A 210 18.81 -5.16 32.51
CA LEU A 210 18.56 -5.66 33.86
C LEU A 210 17.32 -6.56 33.90
N SER A 211 16.26 -6.21 33.15
CA SER A 211 15.09 -7.06 32.93
C SER A 211 15.40 -8.32 32.10
N SER A 212 16.38 -8.31 31.20
CA SER A 212 16.82 -9.52 30.49
C SER A 212 17.68 -10.44 31.36
N LEU A 213 18.63 -9.89 32.11
CA LEU A 213 19.41 -10.66 33.07
C LEU A 213 18.51 -11.24 34.17
N TYR A 214 17.47 -10.50 34.52
CA TYR A 214 16.36 -10.96 35.34
C TYR A 214 15.77 -12.24 34.81
N TYR A 215 15.10 -12.22 33.66
CA TYR A 215 14.50 -13.41 33.03
C TYR A 215 15.53 -14.56 32.90
N LYS A 216 16.82 -14.30 32.67
CA LYS A 216 17.86 -15.35 32.57
C LYS A 216 18.37 -15.96 33.88
N ALA A 217 18.43 -15.19 34.98
CA ALA A 217 18.65 -15.74 36.33
C ALA A 217 17.36 -16.36 36.91
N SER A 218 16.26 -16.02 36.26
CA SER A 218 14.88 -16.39 36.52
C SER A 218 14.46 -17.65 35.76
N PRO A 219 15.33 -18.67 35.72
CA PRO A 219 14.86 -20.03 36.01
C PRO A 219 15.69 -20.76 37.08
N PHE A 220 16.56 -20.05 37.84
CA PHE A 220 17.52 -20.69 38.75
C PHE A 220 17.31 -20.41 40.24
N LEU A 221 16.77 -19.25 40.61
CA LEU A 221 16.10 -19.13 41.91
C LEU A 221 14.86 -20.04 42.00
N ALA A 222 14.55 -20.77 40.91
CA ALA A 222 13.25 -21.28 40.59
C ALA A 222 12.83 -22.49 41.44
N LEU A 223 13.36 -23.62 41.01
CA LEU A 223 13.65 -24.81 41.78
C LEU A 223 14.04 -24.49 43.23
N HIS A 224 14.74 -23.38 43.51
CA HIS A 224 15.31 -23.13 44.83
C HIS A 224 14.32 -22.72 45.93
N LEU A 225 13.29 -21.89 45.64
CA LEU A 225 12.23 -21.63 46.63
C LEU A 225 10.98 -22.53 46.40
N ALA A 226 10.92 -23.27 45.27
CA ALA A 226 9.91 -24.29 45.03
C ALA A 226 10.11 -25.42 46.06
N GLY A 227 9.07 -25.72 46.83
CA GLY A 227 9.16 -26.63 47.99
C GLY A 227 9.93 -26.10 49.22
N ASN A 228 10.56 -24.92 49.19
CA ASN A 228 11.34 -24.40 50.33
C ASN A 228 10.64 -23.23 51.04
N LYS A 229 9.64 -23.55 51.87
CA LYS A 229 8.79 -22.57 52.58
C LYS A 229 9.58 -21.52 53.37
N THR A 230 10.61 -21.92 54.12
CA THR A 230 11.46 -20.99 54.88
C THR A 230 12.20 -20.01 53.97
N ALA A 231 12.65 -20.46 52.80
CA ALA A 231 13.29 -19.59 51.83
C ALA A 231 12.27 -18.66 51.12
N ARG A 232 11.04 -19.13 50.84
CA ARG A 232 9.93 -18.27 50.37
C ARG A 232 9.64 -17.15 51.38
N GLU A 233 9.51 -17.48 52.67
CA GLU A 233 9.23 -16.49 53.71
C GLU A 233 10.37 -15.49 53.94
N ALA A 234 11.62 -15.93 53.83
CA ALA A 234 12.77 -15.01 53.90
C ALA A 234 12.74 -14.00 52.73
N VAL A 235 12.52 -14.47 51.50
CA VAL A 235 12.41 -13.59 50.32
C VAL A 235 11.21 -12.66 50.44
N TYR A 236 10.03 -13.17 50.83
CA TYR A 236 8.84 -12.38 51.13
C TYR A 236 9.10 -11.23 52.11
N ASN A 237 9.71 -11.51 53.27
CA ASN A 237 9.95 -10.52 54.31
C ASN A 237 10.92 -9.42 53.84
N HIS A 238 11.93 -9.77 53.03
CA HIS A 238 12.83 -8.78 52.43
C HIS A 238 12.15 -7.92 51.35
N LEU A 239 11.20 -8.47 50.59
CA LEU A 239 10.40 -7.72 49.62
C LEU A 239 9.47 -6.71 50.32
N VAL A 240 8.86 -7.10 51.45
CA VAL A 240 8.04 -6.20 52.29
C VAL A 240 8.85 -5.01 52.82
N GLU A 241 10.09 -5.21 53.27
CA GLU A 241 10.95 -4.14 53.76
C GLU A 241 11.31 -3.10 52.67
N ILE A 242 11.44 -3.53 51.41
CA ILE A 242 11.83 -2.65 50.28
C ILE A 242 10.65 -2.06 49.50
N LYS A 243 9.44 -2.63 49.61
CA LYS A 243 8.22 -2.17 48.92
C LYS A 243 8.02 -0.64 48.90
N PRO A 244 8.18 0.10 50.02
CA PRO A 244 7.92 1.55 50.02
C PRO A 244 8.88 2.36 49.14
N LEU A 245 10.09 1.85 48.88
CA LEU A 245 11.05 2.48 47.96
C LEU A 245 10.62 2.33 46.49
N ILE A 246 9.95 1.22 46.18
CA ILE A 246 9.46 0.89 44.84
C ILE A 246 8.16 1.65 44.56
N GLU A 247 7.30 1.79 45.57
CA GLU A 247 6.08 2.60 45.49
C GLU A 247 6.39 4.10 45.28
N ASP A 248 7.34 4.68 46.03
CA ASP A 248 7.78 6.07 45.82
C ASP A 248 8.40 6.28 44.43
N LEU A 249 9.14 5.30 43.90
CA LEU A 249 9.68 5.36 42.54
C LEU A 249 8.62 5.27 41.46
N ASN A 250 7.59 4.45 41.64
CA ASN A 250 6.47 4.34 40.70
C ASN A 250 5.62 5.62 40.68
N GLU A 251 5.32 6.18 41.85
CA GLU A 251 4.45 7.36 41.97
C GLU A 251 5.17 8.66 41.55
N ASN A 252 6.44 8.83 41.97
CA ASN A 252 7.16 10.10 41.81
C ASN A 252 8.25 10.06 40.71
N GLY A 253 8.60 8.89 40.16
CA GLY A 253 9.55 8.75 39.06
C GLY A 253 10.89 9.44 39.34
N ALA A 254 11.36 10.25 38.38
CA ALA A 254 12.58 11.05 38.53
C ALA A 254 12.54 12.09 39.68
N SER A 255 11.37 12.35 40.27
CA SER A 255 11.18 13.30 41.37
C SER A 255 11.20 12.65 42.77
N SER A 256 11.40 11.33 42.85
CA SER A 256 11.47 10.61 44.13
C SER A 256 12.55 11.17 45.07
N THR A 257 12.24 11.17 46.37
CA THR A 257 13.14 11.68 47.42
C THR A 257 13.54 10.62 48.44
N ALA A 258 13.03 9.38 48.32
CA ALA A 258 13.31 8.30 49.27
C ALA A 258 14.81 7.98 49.42
N VAL A 259 15.21 7.73 50.66
CA VAL A 259 16.58 7.37 51.08
C VAL A 259 16.59 5.96 51.63
N ILE A 260 17.54 5.14 51.20
CA ILE A 260 17.67 3.74 51.63
C ILE A 260 18.11 3.69 53.09
N SER A 261 17.36 2.98 53.93
CA SER A 261 17.73 2.73 55.33
C SER A 261 18.71 1.55 55.49
N ASN A 262 19.35 1.45 56.67
CA ASN A 262 20.22 0.31 57.00
C ASN A 262 19.49 -1.05 56.87
N LYS A 263 18.20 -1.14 57.25
CA LYS A 263 17.42 -2.37 57.14
C LYS A 263 17.15 -2.74 55.68
N GLN A 264 16.77 -1.75 54.87
CA GLN A 264 16.53 -1.94 53.44
C GLN A 264 17.80 -2.34 52.68
N GLN A 265 18.97 -1.80 53.05
CA GLN A 265 20.25 -2.28 52.50
C GLN A 265 20.42 -3.78 52.76
N GLU A 266 20.26 -4.24 53.99
CA GLU A 266 20.46 -5.65 54.32
C GLU A 266 19.40 -6.56 53.63
N ALA A 267 18.17 -6.08 53.46
CA ALA A 267 17.15 -6.78 52.68
C ALA A 267 17.52 -6.89 51.18
N ILE A 268 17.95 -5.78 50.55
CA ILE A 268 18.43 -5.77 49.15
C ILE A 268 19.64 -6.72 48.98
N LYS A 269 20.55 -6.73 49.95
CA LYS A 269 21.74 -7.59 49.95
C LYS A 269 21.41 -9.07 50.15
N ALA A 270 20.48 -9.40 51.04
CA ALA A 270 20.00 -10.76 51.24
C ALA A 270 19.32 -11.32 49.98
N LEU A 271 18.43 -10.52 49.34
CA LEU A 271 17.77 -10.88 48.09
C LEU A 271 18.75 -11.11 46.94
N PHE A 272 19.83 -10.31 46.84
CA PHE A 272 20.87 -10.50 45.85
C PHE A 272 21.72 -11.75 46.11
N ASN A 273 22.16 -11.99 47.35
CA ASN A 273 23.05 -13.11 47.67
C ASN A 273 22.36 -14.46 47.48
N LYS A 274 21.12 -14.61 48.00
CA LYS A 274 20.29 -15.83 47.93
C LYS A 274 20.10 -16.38 46.51
N SER A 275 20.38 -15.51 45.56
CA SER A 275 20.01 -15.58 44.17
C SER A 275 21.23 -15.70 43.25
N ALA A 276 22.30 -14.96 43.53
CA ALA A 276 23.60 -15.20 42.93
C ALA A 276 24.18 -16.57 43.35
N ASP A 277 23.77 -17.12 44.50
CA ASP A 277 24.21 -18.43 44.98
C ASP A 277 23.58 -19.63 44.26
N VAL A 278 22.50 -19.41 43.50
CA VAL A 278 21.78 -20.46 42.76
C VAL A 278 21.90 -20.31 41.24
N ALA A 279 22.37 -19.16 40.76
CA ALA A 279 22.59 -18.91 39.33
C ALA A 279 23.85 -19.62 38.78
N PRO A 280 23.83 -20.12 37.52
CA PRO A 280 24.99 -20.70 36.84
C PRO A 280 26.19 -19.74 36.79
N ALA A 281 27.42 -20.28 36.77
CA ALA A 281 28.64 -19.49 36.94
C ALA A 281 28.81 -18.29 35.98
N GLY A 282 28.31 -18.37 34.74
CA GLY A 282 28.28 -17.23 33.81
C GLY A 282 27.32 -16.13 34.24
N LEU A 283 26.08 -16.49 34.57
CA LEU A 283 25.06 -15.58 35.10
C LEU A 283 25.49 -14.99 36.45
N LYS A 284 26.03 -15.83 37.36
CA LYS A 284 26.61 -15.38 38.62
C LYS A 284 27.73 -14.36 38.41
N LYS A 285 28.59 -14.55 37.41
CA LYS A 285 29.66 -13.59 37.06
C LYS A 285 29.09 -12.25 36.58
N ASP A 286 28.01 -12.25 35.80
CA ASP A 286 27.37 -11.02 35.32
C ASP A 286 26.56 -10.32 36.44
N MET A 287 25.92 -11.09 37.31
CA MET A 287 25.26 -10.61 38.53
C MET A 287 26.27 -10.04 39.54
N ASP A 288 27.41 -10.70 39.75
CA ASP A 288 28.52 -10.22 40.58
C ASP A 288 29.22 -9.01 39.95
N ALA A 289 29.32 -8.96 38.61
CA ALA A 289 29.81 -7.79 37.89
C ALA A 289 28.85 -6.62 38.06
N ILE A 290 27.53 -6.87 38.09
CA ILE A 290 26.55 -5.90 38.55
C ILE A 290 26.80 -5.61 40.03
N ALA A 291 26.83 -6.53 41.00
CA ALA A 291 27.02 -6.17 42.41
C ALA A 291 28.35 -5.41 42.72
N LYS A 292 29.41 -5.70 41.96
CA LYS A 292 30.66 -4.92 41.93
C LYS A 292 30.52 -3.60 41.20
N LYS A 293 29.67 -3.50 40.18
CA LYS A 293 29.00 -2.25 39.83
C LYS A 293 28.38 -1.74 41.14
N ILE A 294 27.43 -2.35 41.88
CA ILE A 294 26.41 -1.76 42.81
C ILE A 294 26.67 -1.21 44.23
N ASN A 295 27.80 -1.42 44.89
CA ASN A 295 28.01 -0.99 46.30
C ASN A 295 26.96 -1.56 47.26
N LEU A 296 26.54 -2.80 46.98
CA LEU A 296 25.57 -3.54 47.77
C LEU A 296 25.88 -3.51 49.27
N ASP A 297 27.17 -3.46 49.60
CA ASP A 297 27.72 -3.42 50.96
C ASP A 297 27.57 -2.07 51.67
N LYS A 298 27.17 -1.01 50.96
CA LYS A 298 27.07 0.37 51.45
C LYS A 298 26.14 1.22 50.57
N LEU A 299 24.84 0.92 50.66
CA LEU A 299 23.71 1.64 50.03
C LEU A 299 22.99 2.58 51.01
N ALA A 300 23.07 2.31 52.31
CA ALA A 300 22.30 3.02 53.32
C ALA A 300 22.74 4.50 53.45
N GLY A 301 21.76 5.40 53.48
CA GLY A 301 21.96 6.85 53.47
C GLY A 301 22.03 7.48 52.07
N GLU A 302 21.94 6.70 50.99
CA GLU A 302 21.83 7.22 49.62
C GLU A 302 20.37 7.25 49.11
N ARG A 303 20.03 8.16 48.18
CA ARG A 303 18.67 8.29 47.61
C ARG A 303 18.44 7.30 46.48
N ILE A 304 17.25 6.70 46.43
CA ILE A 304 16.88 5.66 45.46
C ILE A 304 16.99 6.09 43.98
N VAL A 305 16.86 7.38 43.68
CA VAL A 305 17.07 7.94 42.32
C VAL A 305 18.54 8.18 41.95
N ASP A 306 19.35 8.66 42.91
CA ASP A 306 20.81 8.79 42.74
C ASP A 306 21.43 7.40 42.59
N ILE A 307 20.80 6.44 43.29
CA ILE A 307 21.02 5.02 43.20
C ILE A 307 20.73 4.57 41.75
N ALA A 308 19.48 4.63 41.27
CA ALA A 308 19.09 4.21 39.90
C ALA A 308 19.95 4.84 38.78
N SER A 309 20.32 6.11 38.94
CA SER A 309 21.22 6.83 38.01
C SER A 309 22.60 6.18 37.89
N LYS A 310 23.17 5.67 38.99
CA LYS A 310 24.45 4.95 38.98
C LYS A 310 24.36 3.53 38.39
N ALA A 311 23.15 2.98 38.23
CA ALA A 311 22.92 1.75 37.46
C ALA A 311 22.96 2.00 35.95
N GLY A 312 22.53 3.20 35.52
CA GLY A 312 22.25 3.55 34.13
C GLY A 312 20.75 3.59 33.79
N ILE A 313 19.86 3.54 34.80
CA ILE A 313 18.41 3.50 34.60
C ILE A 313 17.84 4.93 34.52
N GLU A 314 17.12 5.24 33.44
CA GLU A 314 16.38 6.50 33.28
C GLU A 314 14.95 6.37 33.83
N LEU A 315 14.46 7.41 34.52
CA LEU A 315 13.19 7.40 35.25
C LEU A 315 12.13 8.32 34.59
N PRO A 316 10.84 7.95 34.57
CA PRO A 316 9.78 8.69 33.87
C PRO A 316 9.33 9.99 34.60
N ALA A 317 8.53 10.80 33.90
CA ALA A 317 7.89 12.02 34.40
C ALA A 317 6.37 11.84 34.63
N SER A 318 5.82 12.54 35.63
CA SER A 318 4.51 12.29 36.26
C SER A 318 3.25 12.52 35.39
N LYS A 319 2.21 11.70 35.59
CA LYS A 319 0.89 11.73 34.94
C LYS A 319 -0.17 12.49 35.79
N ASN A 320 -1.09 13.25 35.16
CA ASN A 320 -2.23 13.88 35.86
C ASN A 320 -3.44 14.18 34.92
N VAL A 321 -4.68 13.97 35.40
CA VAL A 321 -5.96 14.02 34.63
C VAL A 321 -6.76 15.32 34.92
N LYS A 322 -7.67 15.73 34.00
CA LYS A 322 -8.52 16.95 34.14
C LYS A 322 -10.00 16.64 34.45
N ASN A 323 -10.62 17.44 35.32
CA ASN A 323 -11.97 17.24 35.85
C ASN A 323 -13.06 18.09 35.15
N LYS A 324 -14.12 17.48 34.61
CA LYS A 324 -15.28 18.17 33.99
C LYS A 324 -16.63 17.70 34.54
N TYR A 325 -17.57 18.64 34.70
CA TYR A 325 -18.94 18.43 35.17
C TYR A 325 -19.94 19.21 34.31
N ILE A 326 -21.20 18.77 34.26
CA ILE A 326 -22.33 19.47 33.64
C ILE A 326 -23.22 20.03 34.73
N VAL A 327 -23.55 21.32 34.66
CA VAL A 327 -24.45 22.00 35.60
C VAL A 327 -25.62 22.60 34.84
N LYS A 328 -26.84 22.18 35.16
CA LYS A 328 -28.08 22.80 34.70
C LYS A 328 -28.62 23.71 35.79
N LEU A 329 -28.91 24.96 35.44
CA LEU A 329 -29.53 25.94 36.33
C LEU A 329 -31.02 26.07 36.02
N LYS A 330 -31.77 26.40 37.08
CA LYS A 330 -33.19 26.74 36.99
C LYS A 330 -33.39 28.08 36.26
N PRO A 331 -34.53 28.32 35.59
CA PRO A 331 -34.75 29.49 34.74
C PRO A 331 -34.40 30.83 35.40
N GLY A 332 -33.60 31.64 34.70
CA GLY A 332 -33.23 32.99 35.15
C GLY A 332 -32.23 33.01 36.31
N LYS A 333 -31.48 31.93 36.53
CA LYS A 333 -30.37 31.85 37.50
C LYS A 333 -29.03 31.84 36.77
N SER A 334 -28.01 32.43 37.39
CA SER A 334 -26.66 32.52 36.80
C SER A 334 -25.66 31.60 37.48
N LEU A 335 -24.69 31.11 36.70
CA LEU A 335 -23.62 30.26 37.22
C LEU A 335 -22.74 31.01 38.25
N SER A 336 -22.67 32.35 38.14
CA SER A 336 -22.04 33.21 39.14
C SER A 336 -22.74 33.19 40.52
N ALA A 337 -24.06 32.99 40.56
CA ALA A 337 -24.82 32.84 41.80
C ALA A 337 -24.62 31.45 42.44
N VAL A 338 -24.34 30.42 41.63
CA VAL A 338 -23.86 29.12 42.14
C VAL A 338 -22.46 29.28 42.71
N GLN A 339 -21.54 29.89 41.95
CA GLN A 339 -20.15 30.08 42.37
C GLN A 339 -20.03 30.85 43.69
N SER A 340 -20.80 31.92 43.90
CA SER A 340 -20.75 32.68 45.15
C SER A 340 -21.24 31.90 46.37
N LYS A 341 -22.15 30.92 46.20
CA LYS A 341 -22.70 30.09 47.29
C LYS A 341 -21.88 28.86 47.66
N ILE A 342 -20.93 28.47 46.80
CA ILE A 342 -20.01 27.34 47.02
C ILE A 342 -18.62 27.82 47.43
N SER A 343 -18.23 29.04 47.05
CA SER A 343 -17.03 29.71 47.55
C SER A 343 -17.03 29.73 49.09
N GLY A 344 -15.95 29.22 49.69
CA GLY A 344 -15.80 29.10 51.14
C GLY A 344 -16.38 27.82 51.78
N LYS A 345 -17.10 26.97 51.03
CA LYS A 345 -17.64 25.68 51.55
C LYS A 345 -16.73 24.46 51.32
N GLY A 346 -15.49 24.67 50.86
CA GLY A 346 -14.54 23.59 50.56
C GLY A 346 -14.77 22.87 49.21
N TYR A 347 -15.77 23.27 48.43
CA TYR A 347 -16.18 22.61 47.17
C TYR A 347 -15.36 23.04 45.92
N GLY A 348 -14.30 23.82 46.09
CA GLY A 348 -13.48 24.33 44.98
C GLY A 348 -14.09 25.51 44.20
N THR A 349 -13.48 25.85 43.07
CA THR A 349 -13.92 26.94 42.18
C THR A 349 -14.27 26.39 40.80
N LEU A 350 -15.49 26.61 40.32
CA LEU A 350 -15.90 26.26 38.97
C LEU A 350 -15.24 27.22 37.96
N SER A 351 -14.84 26.69 36.81
CA SER A 351 -14.37 27.51 35.70
C SER A 351 -15.48 28.44 35.19
N ALA A 352 -15.11 29.67 34.84
CA ALA A 352 -15.95 30.47 33.95
C ALA A 352 -16.14 29.70 32.63
N PRO A 353 -17.38 29.48 32.16
CA PRO A 353 -17.64 28.73 30.94
C PRO A 353 -17.10 29.52 29.75
N LYS A 354 -16.33 28.88 28.88
CA LYS A 354 -15.96 29.49 27.60
C LYS A 354 -17.21 29.56 26.72
N GLN A 355 -17.19 30.43 25.72
CA GLN A 355 -18.32 30.62 24.80
C GLN A 355 -18.67 29.37 23.95
N GLN A 356 -17.81 28.34 24.00
CA GLN A 356 -17.96 27.03 23.36
C GLN A 356 -18.33 25.90 24.36
N GLU A 357 -18.54 26.21 25.64
CA GLU A 357 -18.84 25.26 26.73
C GLU A 357 -20.25 25.47 27.34
N VAL A 358 -21.11 26.23 26.63
CA VAL A 358 -22.56 26.33 26.88
C VAL A 358 -23.24 25.28 26.00
N LEU A 359 -23.96 24.33 26.61
CA LEU A 359 -24.65 23.26 25.88
C LEU A 359 -26.03 23.72 25.39
N TYR A 360 -26.77 24.41 26.26
CA TYR A 360 -28.11 24.97 26.04
C TYR A 360 -28.32 26.17 26.98
N ASP A 361 -29.45 26.88 26.85
CA ASP A 361 -29.82 27.94 27.79
C ASP A 361 -29.83 27.44 29.24
N ASP A 362 -29.18 28.23 30.11
CA ASP A 362 -28.95 27.93 31.53
C ASP A 362 -28.20 26.59 31.79
N MET A 363 -27.49 26.00 30.81
CA MET A 363 -26.74 24.74 30.95
C MET A 363 -25.25 24.87 30.54
N TYR A 364 -24.34 24.52 31.47
CA TYR A 364 -22.91 24.80 31.35
C TYR A 364 -22.04 23.57 31.62
N VAL A 365 -20.98 23.39 30.84
CA VAL A 365 -19.85 22.53 31.21
C VAL A 365 -18.86 23.34 32.05
N VAL A 366 -18.43 22.80 33.18
CA VAL A 366 -17.54 23.45 34.14
C VAL A 366 -16.42 22.52 34.59
N GLU A 367 -15.22 23.07 34.74
CA GLU A 367 -14.05 22.40 35.33
C GLU A 367 -13.89 22.81 36.79
N LEU A 368 -13.43 21.90 37.66
CA LEU A 368 -13.07 22.27 39.02
C LEU A 368 -11.60 22.73 39.08
N LYS A 369 -11.38 23.96 39.53
CA LYS A 369 -10.04 24.50 39.75
C LYS A 369 -9.57 24.18 41.17
N ASN A 370 -8.30 23.80 41.27
CA ASN A 370 -7.53 23.57 42.51
C ASN A 370 -7.93 22.32 43.35
N GLN A 371 -8.63 21.32 42.79
CA GLN A 371 -8.75 19.98 43.41
C GLN A 371 -8.73 18.86 42.34
N ALA A 372 -8.30 17.67 42.76
CA ALA A 372 -8.16 16.49 41.89
C ALA A 372 -9.47 15.74 41.60
N LYS A 373 -10.56 15.96 42.36
CA LYS A 373 -11.93 15.50 42.08
C LYS A 373 -12.92 16.24 42.98
N MET A 374 -14.15 16.50 42.52
CA MET A 374 -15.24 16.96 43.40
C MET A 374 -15.75 15.79 44.26
N SER A 375 -15.88 15.97 45.57
CA SER A 375 -16.38 14.92 46.47
C SER A 375 -17.89 14.69 46.32
N THR A 376 -18.37 13.49 46.66
CA THR A 376 -19.81 13.14 46.61
C THR A 376 -20.67 14.07 47.48
N ALA A 377 -20.13 14.49 48.62
CA ALA A 377 -20.77 15.49 49.50
C ALA A 377 -20.84 16.88 48.85
N ALA A 378 -19.80 17.28 48.10
CA ALA A 378 -19.80 18.53 47.35
C ALA A 378 -20.79 18.49 46.16
N LEU A 379 -20.84 17.39 45.39
CA LEU A 379 -21.83 17.20 44.33
C LEU A 379 -23.26 17.35 44.86
N SER A 380 -23.62 16.58 45.90
CA SER A 380 -24.95 16.69 46.53
C SER A 380 -25.20 18.06 47.17
N GLY A 381 -24.15 18.71 47.70
CA GLY A 381 -24.22 20.06 48.25
C GLY A 381 -24.44 21.16 47.21
N ILE A 382 -24.00 20.96 45.96
CA ILE A 382 -24.23 21.86 44.83
C ILE A 382 -25.60 21.59 44.21
N GLU A 383 -25.97 20.32 44.03
CA GLU A 383 -27.28 19.88 43.54
C GLU A 383 -28.44 20.43 44.39
N LYS A 384 -28.27 20.48 45.71
CA LYS A 384 -29.24 21.03 46.67
C LYS A 384 -29.33 22.56 46.68
N LEU A 385 -28.56 23.29 45.86
CA LEU A 385 -28.68 24.76 45.79
C LEU A 385 -29.98 25.15 45.07
N PRO A 386 -30.70 26.19 45.53
CA PRO A 386 -31.95 26.61 44.91
C PRO A 386 -31.75 27.14 43.48
N GLU A 387 -30.53 27.49 43.08
CA GLU A 387 -30.14 27.86 41.71
C GLU A 387 -29.98 26.67 40.75
N VAL A 388 -29.60 25.49 41.27
CA VAL A 388 -29.24 24.32 40.47
C VAL A 388 -30.48 23.45 40.26
N GLU A 389 -30.64 22.94 39.05
CA GLU A 389 -31.67 21.96 38.70
C GLU A 389 -31.12 20.55 38.83
N TYR A 390 -29.92 20.32 38.27
CA TYR A 390 -29.08 19.15 38.53
C TYR A 390 -27.60 19.47 38.27
N ILE A 391 -26.72 18.63 38.80
CA ILE A 391 -25.28 18.59 38.46
C ILE A 391 -24.86 17.13 38.29
N GLU A 392 -24.15 16.83 37.21
CA GLU A 392 -23.59 15.50 36.98
C GLU A 392 -22.14 15.55 36.45
N ALA A 393 -21.42 14.44 36.58
CA ALA A 393 -20.15 14.25 35.88
C ALA A 393 -20.42 13.95 34.41
N VAL A 394 -19.52 14.39 33.52
CA VAL A 394 -19.57 13.99 32.10
C VAL A 394 -19.36 12.48 32.00
N LYS A 395 -20.30 11.76 31.37
CA LYS A 395 -20.26 10.31 31.14
C LYS A 395 -20.02 10.00 29.66
N THR A 396 -19.42 8.84 29.40
CA THR A 396 -19.27 8.24 28.07
C THR A 396 -20.24 7.07 27.88
N TYR A 397 -20.63 6.79 26.64
CA TYR A 397 -21.50 5.67 26.26
C TYR A 397 -20.94 4.98 24.99
N LYS A 398 -21.13 3.66 24.86
CA LYS A 398 -20.76 2.83 23.69
C LYS A 398 -21.98 1.95 23.31
N ALA A 399 -22.12 1.60 22.04
CA ALA A 399 -23.08 0.58 21.60
C ALA A 399 -22.50 -0.84 21.84
N LEU A 400 -23.37 -1.83 22.08
CA LEU A 400 -22.98 -3.19 22.48
C LEU A 400 -23.52 -4.23 21.50
N SER A 401 -22.74 -5.29 21.26
CA SER A 401 -23.23 -6.57 20.74
C SER A 401 -24.04 -7.28 21.82
N ALA A 402 -24.75 -8.36 21.46
CA ALA A 402 -25.36 -9.26 22.44
C ALA A 402 -24.35 -10.22 23.10
N ASP A 403 -23.19 -10.42 22.47
CA ASP A 403 -22.17 -11.39 22.91
C ASP A 403 -21.27 -10.81 24.00
N ILE A 404 -21.12 -11.54 25.11
CA ILE A 404 -20.52 -11.01 26.35
C ILE A 404 -19.03 -10.66 26.20
N GLN A 405 -18.27 -11.39 25.36
CA GLN A 405 -16.84 -11.12 25.12
C GLN A 405 -16.59 -10.10 23.99
N SER A 406 -17.64 -9.59 23.33
CA SER A 406 -17.50 -8.57 22.27
C SER A 406 -16.65 -7.33 22.64
N PRO A 407 -16.65 -6.82 23.89
CA PRO A 407 -15.77 -5.71 24.30
C PRO A 407 -14.27 -5.97 24.13
N TYR A 408 -13.84 -7.23 24.16
CA TYR A 408 -12.43 -7.64 24.09
C TYR A 408 -11.95 -7.94 22.67
N GLN A 409 -12.87 -8.12 21.71
CA GLN A 409 -12.55 -8.42 20.31
C GLN A 409 -12.08 -7.17 19.54
N TRP A 410 -10.90 -6.64 19.91
CA TRP A 410 -10.33 -5.43 19.31
C TRP A 410 -10.17 -5.53 17.79
N SER A 411 -9.85 -6.73 17.28
CA SER A 411 -9.69 -6.99 15.84
C SER A 411 -10.97 -6.78 15.02
N LEU A 412 -12.13 -6.77 15.68
CA LEU A 412 -13.43 -6.47 15.11
C LEU A 412 -13.87 -5.01 15.39
N ASN A 413 -13.50 -4.44 16.53
CA ASN A 413 -13.90 -3.09 16.92
C ASN A 413 -12.84 -2.42 17.82
N ASN A 414 -11.84 -1.81 17.16
CA ASN A 414 -10.82 -1.04 17.82
C ASN A 414 -11.32 0.40 18.00
N ALA A 415 -11.87 0.68 19.18
CA ALA A 415 -12.40 2.00 19.52
C ALA A 415 -11.31 3.08 19.67
N GLY A 416 -10.04 2.68 19.79
CA GLY A 416 -8.90 3.50 20.18
C GLY A 416 -8.88 3.86 21.67
N GLY A 417 -7.69 4.15 22.22
CA GLY A 417 -7.54 4.47 23.64
C GLY A 417 -6.09 4.47 24.10
N GLU A 418 -5.85 4.06 25.36
CA GLU A 418 -4.50 3.88 25.90
C GLU A 418 -3.79 2.63 25.31
N GLU A 419 -4.54 1.73 24.68
CA GLU A 419 -4.08 0.40 24.22
C GLU A 419 -4.17 0.21 22.68
N GLY A 420 -4.69 1.18 21.91
CA GLY A 420 -4.93 0.97 20.48
C GLY A 420 -5.23 2.23 19.64
N ILE A 421 -5.06 2.11 18.32
CA ILE A 421 -5.44 3.12 17.33
C ILE A 421 -6.86 2.85 16.82
N LYS A 422 -7.72 3.87 16.88
CA LYS A 422 -9.11 3.75 16.44
C LYS A 422 -9.22 3.35 14.97
N GLY A 423 -9.95 2.27 14.68
CA GLY A 423 -10.14 1.74 13.34
C GLY A 423 -8.98 0.90 12.83
N ALA A 424 -7.97 0.61 13.67
CA ALA A 424 -6.99 -0.43 13.42
C ALA A 424 -7.62 -1.81 13.69
N ASP A 425 -8.58 -2.16 12.85
CA ASP A 425 -9.39 -3.38 12.86
C ASP A 425 -9.78 -3.73 11.40
N ILE A 426 -10.64 -4.73 11.21
CA ILE A 426 -11.13 -5.16 9.88
C ILE A 426 -12.37 -4.38 9.37
N ASP A 427 -12.76 -3.32 10.07
CA ASP A 427 -13.94 -2.49 9.87
C ASP A 427 -15.29 -3.24 10.13
N ASN A 428 -15.31 -4.15 11.13
CA ASN A 428 -16.39 -5.14 11.30
C ASN A 428 -17.77 -4.52 11.55
N GLU A 429 -17.89 -3.39 12.26
CA GLU A 429 -19.19 -2.74 12.48
C GLU A 429 -19.86 -2.37 11.14
N LYS A 430 -19.09 -1.86 10.18
CA LYS A 430 -19.58 -1.54 8.83
C LYS A 430 -19.85 -2.82 8.04
N LEU A 431 -18.99 -3.83 8.19
CA LEU A 431 -19.12 -5.14 7.55
C LEU A 431 -20.41 -5.85 7.94
N GLN A 432 -20.72 -5.99 9.23
CA GLN A 432 -21.93 -6.67 9.69
C GLN A 432 -23.20 -5.90 9.30
N ASN A 433 -23.17 -4.57 9.31
CA ASN A 433 -24.27 -3.75 8.78
C ASN A 433 -24.50 -3.96 7.27
N LEU A 434 -23.44 -4.20 6.50
CA LEU A 434 -23.51 -4.57 5.08
C LEU A 434 -24.12 -5.98 4.92
N ILE A 435 -23.58 -6.97 5.64
CA ILE A 435 -24.01 -8.38 5.62
C ILE A 435 -25.50 -8.53 5.98
N LYS A 436 -25.96 -7.88 7.06
CA LYS A 436 -27.37 -7.88 7.52
C LYS A 436 -28.36 -7.30 6.50
N LYS A 437 -27.89 -6.79 5.35
CA LYS A 437 -28.68 -6.28 4.21
C LYS A 437 -28.38 -7.03 2.90
N ARG A 438 -27.82 -8.24 2.95
CA ARG A 438 -27.51 -9.08 1.78
C ARG A 438 -28.08 -10.48 1.91
N ASN A 439 -28.32 -11.09 0.75
CA ASN A 439 -28.59 -12.51 0.63
C ASN A 439 -27.28 -13.18 0.20
N LEU A 440 -26.45 -13.52 1.19
CA LEU A 440 -25.19 -14.21 0.99
C LEU A 440 -25.43 -15.72 0.91
N LYS A 441 -24.57 -16.44 0.19
CA LYS A 441 -24.59 -17.91 0.16
C LYS A 441 -23.58 -18.49 1.13
N ASP A 442 -23.89 -19.65 1.67
CA ASP A 442 -22.98 -20.44 2.48
C ASP A 442 -21.67 -20.72 1.71
N THR A 443 -20.53 -20.49 2.36
CA THR A 443 -19.20 -20.81 1.81
C THR A 443 -18.48 -21.77 2.74
N LEU A 444 -18.11 -22.94 2.21
CA LEU A 444 -17.35 -23.95 2.93
C LEU A 444 -15.86 -23.58 2.98
N VAL A 445 -15.36 -23.38 4.20
CA VAL A 445 -13.97 -23.10 4.54
C VAL A 445 -13.39 -24.32 5.23
N ALA A 446 -12.28 -24.87 4.71
CA ALA A 446 -11.58 -25.94 5.41
C ALA A 446 -10.52 -25.35 6.34
N VAL A 447 -10.56 -25.75 7.60
CA VAL A 447 -9.52 -25.43 8.60
C VAL A 447 -8.64 -26.67 8.71
N ILE A 448 -7.42 -26.55 8.17
CA ILE A 448 -6.45 -27.65 8.12
C ILE A 448 -5.44 -27.44 9.25
N ASP A 449 -5.68 -28.10 10.38
CA ASP A 449 -5.13 -27.69 11.68
C ASP A 449 -5.10 -28.87 12.70
N THR A 450 -5.19 -28.60 13.99
CA THR A 450 -5.28 -29.55 15.12
C THR A 450 -6.66 -30.19 15.30
N GLY A 451 -7.69 -29.71 14.61
CA GLY A 451 -9.08 -30.17 14.76
C GLY A 451 -10.00 -29.00 15.08
N VAL A 452 -11.26 -29.28 15.38
CA VAL A 452 -12.22 -28.29 15.89
C VAL A 452 -13.16 -28.97 16.88
N ASP A 453 -13.44 -28.33 18.02
CA ASP A 453 -14.53 -28.75 18.91
C ASP A 453 -15.89 -28.21 18.38
N ASP A 454 -16.76 -29.11 17.92
CA ASP A 454 -18.12 -28.79 17.48
C ASP A 454 -19.18 -28.90 18.60
N SER A 455 -18.79 -29.19 19.84
CA SER A 455 -19.70 -29.19 20.99
C SER A 455 -20.06 -27.78 21.47
N LEU A 456 -19.18 -26.79 21.24
CA LEU A 456 -19.36 -25.40 21.65
C LEU A 456 -20.57 -24.75 20.92
N ALA A 457 -21.43 -24.04 21.66
CA ALA A 457 -22.66 -23.42 21.15
C ALA A 457 -22.43 -22.40 20.00
N ASP A 458 -21.26 -21.76 20.00
CA ASP A 458 -20.81 -20.85 18.94
C ASP A 458 -20.42 -21.57 17.64
N LEU A 459 -20.07 -22.86 17.71
CA LEU A 459 -19.51 -23.65 16.60
C LEU A 459 -20.42 -24.80 16.13
N GLN A 460 -21.27 -25.35 16.99
CA GLN A 460 -22.10 -26.55 16.73
C GLN A 460 -22.96 -26.46 15.46
N SER A 461 -23.51 -25.29 15.14
CA SER A 461 -24.34 -25.09 13.92
C SER A 461 -23.53 -24.66 12.68
N VAL A 462 -22.20 -24.58 12.79
CA VAL A 462 -21.27 -23.97 11.83
C VAL A 462 -20.23 -24.98 11.35
N VAL A 463 -19.77 -25.87 12.24
CA VAL A 463 -18.80 -26.92 11.95
C VAL A 463 -19.51 -28.14 11.35
N GLU A 464 -19.14 -28.49 10.12
CA GLU A 464 -19.67 -29.64 9.38
C GLU A 464 -18.82 -30.88 9.71
N MET A 465 -18.83 -31.32 10.97
CA MET A 465 -17.92 -32.36 11.50
C MET A 465 -17.97 -33.69 10.71
N GLU A 466 -19.15 -34.11 10.25
CA GLU A 466 -19.34 -35.30 9.40
C GLU A 466 -18.70 -35.17 8.00
N SER A 467 -18.41 -33.96 7.54
CA SER A 467 -17.63 -33.70 6.31
C SER A 467 -16.12 -33.61 6.57
N GLY A 468 -15.73 -33.46 7.83
CA GLY A 468 -14.35 -33.31 8.28
C GLY A 468 -13.52 -34.58 8.10
N LYS A 469 -12.20 -34.45 8.29
CA LYS A 469 -11.31 -35.62 8.24
C LYS A 469 -10.10 -35.49 9.15
N ASN A 470 -9.93 -36.50 10.01
CA ASN A 470 -8.72 -36.70 10.78
C ASN A 470 -7.71 -37.55 9.97
N PHE A 471 -6.50 -37.02 9.83
CA PHE A 471 -5.35 -37.67 9.19
C PHE A 471 -4.28 -38.15 10.20
N ILE A 472 -4.40 -37.75 11.47
CA ILE A 472 -3.61 -38.29 12.59
C ILE A 472 -4.12 -39.69 12.93
N ASP A 473 -5.37 -39.80 13.42
CA ASP A 473 -6.10 -41.08 13.47
C ASP A 473 -7.23 -41.08 12.45
N LYS A 474 -7.17 -42.00 11.50
CA LYS A 474 -8.13 -42.09 10.39
C LYS A 474 -9.47 -42.69 10.78
N LYS A 475 -9.61 -43.27 11.98
CA LYS A 475 -10.85 -43.83 12.52
C LYS A 475 -11.69 -42.80 13.26
N GLU A 476 -11.03 -41.82 13.88
CA GLU A 476 -11.68 -40.82 14.72
C GLU A 476 -12.20 -39.61 13.93
N LYS A 477 -13.07 -38.83 14.59
CA LYS A 477 -13.49 -37.51 14.12
C LYS A 477 -12.35 -36.50 14.19
N ALA A 478 -12.51 -35.34 13.54
CA ALA A 478 -11.53 -34.26 13.52
C ALA A 478 -11.70 -33.30 14.72
N ILE A 479 -11.93 -33.88 15.91
CA ILE A 479 -12.04 -33.15 17.18
C ILE A 479 -10.66 -32.56 17.54
N ASP A 480 -10.68 -31.40 18.18
CA ASP A 480 -9.47 -30.72 18.65
C ASP A 480 -9.01 -31.28 20.01
N ASP A 481 -7.73 -31.60 20.10
CA ASP A 481 -7.02 -32.12 21.28
C ASP A 481 -5.84 -31.21 21.69
N ASN A 482 -5.80 -29.98 21.16
CA ASN A 482 -4.78 -28.97 21.41
C ASN A 482 -5.40 -27.59 21.70
N GLY A 483 -6.35 -27.16 20.85
CA GLY A 483 -7.14 -25.95 21.00
C GLY A 483 -6.90 -24.87 19.93
N HIS A 484 -5.75 -24.92 19.24
CA HIS A 484 -5.40 -23.95 18.19
C HIS A 484 -6.40 -23.93 17.03
N GLY A 485 -6.86 -25.10 16.57
CA GLY A 485 -7.77 -25.21 15.41
C GLY A 485 -9.20 -24.76 15.73
N THR A 486 -9.63 -24.94 16.98
CA THR A 486 -10.88 -24.36 17.52
C THR A 486 -10.79 -22.83 17.56
N HIS A 487 -9.66 -22.27 18.02
CA HIS A 487 -9.42 -20.82 18.07
C HIS A 487 -9.46 -20.19 16.68
N VAL A 488 -8.73 -20.78 15.72
CA VAL A 488 -8.76 -20.42 14.30
C VAL A 488 -10.18 -20.47 13.73
N SER A 489 -10.98 -21.49 14.09
CA SER A 489 -12.36 -21.63 13.61
C SER A 489 -13.32 -20.61 14.22
N GLY A 490 -13.13 -20.27 15.49
CA GLY A 490 -13.89 -19.24 16.20
C GLY A 490 -13.76 -17.87 15.53
N ILE A 491 -12.52 -17.46 15.20
CA ILE A 491 -12.24 -16.22 14.46
C ILE A 491 -13.01 -16.18 13.12
N ILE A 492 -13.03 -17.30 12.39
CA ILE A 492 -13.66 -17.34 11.07
C ILE A 492 -15.19 -17.22 11.18
N ALA A 493 -15.81 -18.02 12.06
CA ALA A 493 -17.22 -18.36 11.90
C ALA A 493 -18.04 -18.56 13.19
N ALA A 494 -17.52 -18.25 14.39
CA ALA A 494 -18.33 -18.30 15.62
C ALA A 494 -19.66 -17.51 15.47
N LYS A 495 -20.74 -18.11 15.97
CA LYS A 495 -22.11 -17.66 15.73
C LYS A 495 -22.47 -16.40 16.53
N ALA A 496 -22.42 -15.25 15.87
CA ALA A 496 -22.83 -13.97 16.44
C ALA A 496 -24.31 -13.91 16.90
N ASP A 497 -24.60 -13.04 17.87
CA ASP A 497 -25.93 -12.71 18.37
C ASP A 497 -26.72 -13.94 18.93
N ASN A 498 -26.06 -15.06 19.26
CA ASN A 498 -26.67 -16.22 19.93
C ASN A 498 -26.76 -16.05 21.46
N GLY A 499 -26.01 -15.09 22.02
CA GLY A 499 -25.93 -14.77 23.44
C GLY A 499 -24.76 -15.42 24.18
N TYR A 500 -24.03 -16.35 23.56
CA TYR A 500 -22.84 -16.98 24.13
C TYR A 500 -21.58 -16.15 23.83
N SER A 501 -20.50 -16.45 24.57
CA SER A 501 -19.11 -16.03 24.32
C SER A 501 -18.86 -14.91 23.30
N MET A 502 -18.69 -15.22 22.01
CA MET A 502 -18.12 -14.29 21.02
C MET A 502 -18.65 -14.45 19.59
N GLN A 503 -18.40 -13.45 18.73
CA GLN A 503 -18.74 -13.50 17.31
C GLN A 503 -17.52 -13.73 16.40
N GLY A 504 -17.68 -14.57 15.39
CA GLY A 504 -16.76 -14.71 14.27
C GLY A 504 -17.01 -13.66 13.19
N ILE A 505 -16.15 -13.63 12.18
CA ILE A 505 -16.18 -12.60 11.12
C ILE A 505 -17.25 -12.91 10.06
N ASN A 506 -17.41 -14.18 9.68
CA ASN A 506 -18.29 -14.60 8.59
C ASN A 506 -19.47 -15.45 9.11
N PRO A 507 -20.66 -14.85 9.34
CA PRO A 507 -21.84 -15.56 9.84
C PRO A 507 -22.50 -16.51 8.82
N VAL A 508 -21.97 -16.62 7.60
CA VAL A 508 -22.40 -17.58 6.56
C VAL A 508 -21.25 -18.50 6.10
N ALA A 509 -20.15 -18.56 6.85
CA ALA A 509 -19.16 -19.61 6.66
C ALA A 509 -19.68 -20.94 7.22
N LYS A 510 -19.22 -22.04 6.63
CA LYS A 510 -19.27 -23.38 7.21
C LYS A 510 -17.85 -23.89 7.35
N ILE A 511 -17.52 -24.53 8.46
CA ILE A 511 -16.17 -25.04 8.74
C ILE A 511 -16.10 -26.53 8.44
N MET A 512 -15.19 -26.94 7.56
CA MET A 512 -14.77 -28.34 7.41
C MET A 512 -13.51 -28.55 8.26
N PRO A 513 -13.57 -29.29 9.38
CA PRO A 513 -12.41 -29.56 10.22
C PRO A 513 -11.54 -30.63 9.57
N VAL A 514 -10.26 -30.34 9.33
CA VAL A 514 -9.31 -31.27 8.70
C VAL A 514 -8.08 -31.39 9.58
N LYS A 515 -8.11 -32.32 10.55
CA LYS A 515 -7.04 -32.53 11.52
C LYS A 515 -5.82 -33.16 10.84
N VAL A 516 -4.74 -32.39 10.72
CA VAL A 516 -3.42 -32.80 10.20
C VAL A 516 -2.29 -32.58 11.20
N LEU A 517 -2.57 -31.86 12.28
CA LEU A 517 -1.68 -31.65 13.43
C LEU A 517 -2.15 -32.51 14.62
N ASP A 518 -1.22 -33.01 15.42
CA ASP A 518 -1.48 -33.77 16.65
C ASP A 518 -1.76 -32.86 17.86
N SER A 519 -1.93 -33.44 19.04
CA SER A 519 -2.22 -32.74 20.31
C SER A 519 -1.13 -31.77 20.75
N SER A 520 0.09 -31.92 20.23
CA SER A 520 1.22 -31.02 20.47
C SER A 520 1.36 -29.96 19.35
N GLY A 521 0.41 -29.88 18.42
CA GLY A 521 0.43 -28.94 17.30
C GLY A 521 1.35 -29.34 16.14
N PHE A 522 1.93 -30.54 16.15
CA PHE A 522 2.88 -30.97 15.12
C PHE A 522 2.22 -31.82 14.03
N GLY A 523 2.70 -31.70 12.80
CA GLY A 523 2.20 -32.50 11.68
C GLY A 523 3.24 -32.65 10.57
N ASP A 524 3.06 -33.68 9.76
CA ASP A 524 3.96 -33.97 8.64
C ASP A 524 3.42 -33.47 7.29
N ASN A 525 4.33 -33.37 6.33
CA ASN A 525 4.04 -32.85 5.00
C ASN A 525 3.19 -33.79 4.12
N GLU A 526 3.05 -35.07 4.45
CA GLU A 526 2.13 -35.99 3.79
C GLU A 526 0.69 -35.67 4.22
N LYS A 527 0.44 -35.61 5.54
CA LYS A 527 -0.88 -35.31 6.11
C LYS A 527 -1.38 -33.95 5.69
N ILE A 528 -0.54 -32.91 5.71
CA ILE A 528 -0.89 -31.55 5.25
C ILE A 528 -1.28 -31.57 3.77
N ALA A 529 -0.49 -32.23 2.90
CA ALA A 529 -0.79 -32.31 1.46
C ALA A 529 -2.07 -33.12 1.17
N LEU A 530 -2.32 -34.21 1.91
CA LEU A 530 -3.55 -34.98 1.84
C LEU A 530 -4.76 -34.18 2.33
N GLY A 531 -4.62 -33.40 3.41
CA GLY A 531 -5.65 -32.50 3.92
C GLY A 531 -6.05 -31.43 2.89
N ILE A 532 -5.06 -30.77 2.26
CA ILE A 532 -5.31 -29.78 1.20
C ILE A 532 -6.06 -30.43 0.04
N LYS A 533 -5.61 -31.60 -0.42
CA LYS A 533 -6.28 -32.35 -1.50
C LYS A 533 -7.70 -32.75 -1.11
N TYR A 534 -7.91 -33.23 0.11
CA TYR A 534 -9.20 -33.64 0.64
C TYR A 534 -10.18 -32.47 0.64
N ALA A 535 -9.80 -31.33 1.24
CA ALA A 535 -10.63 -30.13 1.29
C ALA A 535 -11.09 -29.66 -0.10
N VAL A 536 -10.15 -29.61 -1.07
CA VAL A 536 -10.46 -29.26 -2.47
C VAL A 536 -11.46 -30.22 -3.10
N ASP A 537 -11.22 -31.53 -2.95
CA ASP A 537 -12.04 -32.56 -3.58
C ASP A 537 -13.44 -32.69 -2.94
N HIS A 538 -13.58 -32.33 -1.65
CA HIS A 538 -14.84 -32.28 -0.90
C HIS A 538 -15.51 -30.90 -0.92
N GLY A 539 -15.04 -30.00 -1.79
CA GLY A 539 -15.81 -28.82 -2.22
C GLY A 539 -15.52 -27.53 -1.47
N ALA A 540 -14.56 -27.48 -0.55
CA ALA A 540 -14.11 -26.25 0.09
C ALA A 540 -13.75 -25.17 -0.94
N LYS A 541 -14.02 -23.91 -0.63
CA LYS A 541 -13.72 -22.75 -1.49
C LYS A 541 -12.56 -21.91 -0.97
N VAL A 542 -12.36 -21.95 0.34
CA VAL A 542 -11.22 -21.38 1.04
C VAL A 542 -10.62 -22.46 1.92
N ILE A 543 -9.30 -22.48 2.02
CA ILE A 543 -8.52 -23.31 2.93
C ILE A 543 -7.73 -22.36 3.82
N ASN A 544 -7.83 -22.51 5.14
CA ASN A 544 -6.96 -21.87 6.11
C ASN A 544 -5.85 -22.85 6.54
N LEU A 545 -4.61 -22.37 6.53
CA LEU A 545 -3.42 -23.05 7.04
C LEU A 545 -2.71 -22.11 8.02
N SER A 546 -3.09 -22.18 9.29
CA SER A 546 -2.41 -21.47 10.38
C SER A 546 -1.18 -22.25 10.84
N LEU A 547 -0.33 -22.64 9.90
CA LEU A 547 0.83 -23.51 10.09
C LEU A 547 1.96 -23.17 9.10
N GLY A 548 3.19 -23.53 9.44
CA GLY A 548 4.38 -23.24 8.65
C GLY A 548 5.53 -24.21 8.92
N GLY A 549 6.53 -24.21 8.03
CA GLY A 549 7.74 -25.02 8.13
C GLY A 549 8.60 -24.94 6.87
N GLU A 550 9.43 -25.97 6.64
CA GLU A 550 10.33 -26.04 5.50
C GLU A 550 9.63 -26.27 4.14
N TYR A 551 10.32 -25.93 3.04
CA TYR A 551 9.80 -26.12 1.68
C TYR A 551 9.45 -27.59 1.37
N SER A 552 8.20 -27.83 0.98
CA SER A 552 7.72 -29.14 0.54
C SER A 552 7.18 -29.10 -0.89
N ARG A 553 7.85 -29.81 -1.80
CA ARG A 553 7.36 -30.02 -3.18
C ARG A 553 6.01 -30.73 -3.22
N THR A 554 5.73 -31.63 -2.28
CA THR A 554 4.45 -32.37 -2.22
C THR A 554 3.29 -31.43 -1.92
N ILE A 555 3.47 -30.54 -0.94
CA ILE A 555 2.50 -29.50 -0.62
C ILE A 555 2.38 -28.51 -1.80
N GLU A 556 3.46 -28.14 -2.49
CA GLU A 556 3.39 -27.27 -3.69
C GLU A 556 2.49 -27.85 -4.80
N TYR A 557 2.50 -29.17 -4.99
CA TYR A 557 1.56 -29.83 -5.90
C TYR A 557 0.11 -29.80 -5.40
N ALA A 558 -0.12 -29.89 -4.08
CA ALA A 558 -1.44 -29.79 -3.48
C ALA A 558 -2.01 -28.36 -3.59
N LEU A 559 -1.20 -27.33 -3.33
CA LEU A 559 -1.56 -25.92 -3.52
C LEU A 559 -1.86 -25.62 -5.00
N LYS A 560 -1.06 -26.18 -5.92
CA LYS A 560 -1.32 -26.08 -7.36
C LYS A 560 -2.64 -26.76 -7.77
N HIS A 561 -3.02 -27.87 -7.13
CA HIS A 561 -4.32 -28.53 -7.33
C HIS A 561 -5.47 -27.65 -6.83
N ALA A 562 -5.35 -27.05 -5.65
CA ALA A 562 -6.31 -26.08 -5.11
C ALA A 562 -6.51 -24.90 -6.08
N ALA A 563 -5.42 -24.27 -6.53
CA ALA A 563 -5.47 -23.17 -7.50
C ALA A 563 -6.10 -23.59 -8.84
N ALA A 564 -5.78 -24.79 -9.35
CA ALA A 564 -6.39 -25.33 -10.58
C ALA A 564 -7.89 -25.63 -10.45
N LYS A 565 -8.38 -25.82 -9.22
CA LYS A 565 -9.80 -25.99 -8.87
C LYS A 565 -10.49 -24.69 -8.43
N ASN A 566 -9.79 -23.56 -8.50
CA ASN A 566 -10.25 -22.24 -8.04
C ASN A 566 -10.65 -22.22 -6.55
N VAL A 567 -9.86 -22.92 -5.73
CA VAL A 567 -9.93 -22.88 -4.27
C VAL A 567 -8.83 -21.94 -3.78
N MET A 568 -9.17 -20.99 -2.91
CA MET A 568 -8.19 -20.10 -2.28
C MET A 568 -7.49 -20.83 -1.13
N VAL A 569 -6.20 -20.60 -0.96
CA VAL A 569 -5.45 -21.06 0.21
C VAL A 569 -4.85 -19.84 0.91
N VAL A 570 -5.17 -19.66 2.19
CA VAL A 570 -4.71 -18.57 3.05
C VAL A 570 -3.78 -19.17 4.09
N VAL A 571 -2.60 -18.57 4.28
CA VAL A 571 -1.51 -19.17 5.07
C VAL A 571 -0.82 -18.12 5.96
N ALA A 572 -0.56 -18.48 7.22
CA ALA A 572 0.24 -17.70 8.16
C ALA A 572 1.70 -17.55 7.70
N SER A 573 2.30 -16.35 7.81
CA SER A 573 3.65 -16.10 7.28
C SER A 573 4.80 -16.71 8.12
N GLY A 574 4.57 -16.99 9.41
CA GLY A 574 5.58 -17.44 10.37
C GLY A 574 5.81 -16.43 11.51
N ASN A 575 6.31 -16.92 12.64
CA ASN A 575 6.35 -16.19 13.91
C ASN A 575 7.80 -15.92 14.43
N ASP A 576 8.79 -15.90 13.54
CA ASP A 576 10.22 -15.79 13.90
C ASP A 576 10.75 -14.34 13.91
N GLY A 577 9.96 -13.37 13.43
CA GLY A 577 10.38 -11.97 13.23
C GLY A 577 11.45 -11.78 12.15
N MET A 578 11.56 -12.71 11.19
CA MET A 578 12.64 -12.75 10.21
C MET A 578 12.20 -12.44 8.77
N GLU A 579 13.16 -12.03 7.93
CA GLU A 579 12.98 -11.99 6.49
C GLU A 579 12.94 -13.41 5.92
N GLY A 580 11.88 -13.72 5.16
CA GLY A 580 11.61 -15.02 4.59
C GLY A 580 10.38 -15.67 5.21
N LEU A 581 9.34 -15.90 4.40
CA LEU A 581 8.11 -16.52 4.90
C LEU A 581 8.28 -18.04 5.01
N SER A 582 7.72 -18.59 6.08
CA SER A 582 7.52 -20.03 6.24
C SER A 582 6.81 -20.63 5.03
N TYR A 583 7.05 -21.90 4.76
CA TYR A 583 6.32 -22.64 3.74
C TYR A 583 5.11 -23.33 4.41
N PRO A 584 3.87 -23.26 3.88
CA PRO A 584 3.52 -22.94 2.49
C PRO A 584 3.27 -21.46 2.13
N ALA A 585 3.38 -20.50 3.04
CA ALA A 585 3.08 -19.09 2.75
C ALA A 585 3.96 -18.49 1.65
N SER A 586 5.23 -18.91 1.56
CA SER A 586 6.13 -18.52 0.45
C SER A 586 5.81 -19.16 -0.92
N SER A 587 4.65 -19.82 -1.08
CA SER A 587 4.13 -20.31 -2.36
C SER A 587 3.25 -19.27 -3.07
N LYS A 588 3.45 -19.08 -4.38
CA LYS A 588 2.61 -18.22 -5.23
C LYS A 588 1.13 -18.64 -5.35
N TYR A 589 0.79 -19.83 -4.86
CA TYR A 589 -0.58 -20.34 -4.85
C TYR A 589 -1.32 -20.01 -3.55
N ALA A 590 -0.61 -19.58 -2.50
CA ALA A 590 -1.16 -19.07 -1.25
C ALA A 590 -1.48 -17.57 -1.34
N ILE A 591 -2.32 -17.08 -0.44
CA ILE A 591 -2.25 -15.71 0.09
C ILE A 591 -1.53 -15.82 1.44
N SER A 592 -0.41 -15.13 1.55
CA SER A 592 0.42 -15.10 2.75
C SER A 592 0.04 -13.94 3.68
N VAL A 593 -0.11 -14.24 4.97
CA VAL A 593 -0.69 -13.31 5.95
C VAL A 593 0.23 -13.14 7.15
N GLY A 594 0.72 -11.92 7.37
CA GLY A 594 1.43 -11.51 8.58
C GLY A 594 0.50 -10.89 9.62
N ALA A 595 1.02 -10.62 10.81
CA ALA A 595 0.23 -10.17 11.97
C ALA A 595 0.36 -8.67 12.22
N THR A 596 -0.74 -8.05 12.68
CA THR A 596 -0.75 -6.71 13.29
C THR A 596 -1.28 -6.75 14.72
N ASN A 597 -0.95 -5.72 15.49
CA ASN A 597 -1.49 -5.47 16.83
C ASN A 597 -2.50 -4.30 16.85
N ALA A 598 -3.08 -4.04 18.03
CA ALA A 598 -4.09 -3.00 18.23
C ALA A 598 -3.59 -1.56 17.99
N LEU A 599 -2.29 -1.33 17.85
CA LEU A 599 -1.67 -0.03 17.57
C LEU A 599 -1.49 0.23 16.06
N ASP A 600 -2.05 -0.60 15.19
CA ASP A 600 -1.81 -0.57 13.73
C ASP A 600 -0.32 -0.66 13.38
N LEU A 601 0.38 -1.55 14.07
CA LEU A 601 1.76 -1.93 13.77
C LEU A 601 1.80 -3.40 13.38
N VAL A 602 2.68 -3.75 12.43
CA VAL A 602 3.03 -5.16 12.17
C VAL A 602 3.71 -5.69 13.43
N SER A 603 3.29 -6.86 13.90
CA SER A 603 3.82 -7.47 15.13
C SER A 603 5.28 -7.89 14.92
N ASP A 604 6.11 -7.74 15.95
CA ASP A 604 7.55 -7.97 15.92
C ASP A 604 7.95 -9.42 15.59
N TYR A 605 7.12 -10.39 15.99
CA TYR A 605 7.28 -11.79 15.59
C TYR A 605 6.87 -12.09 14.13
N SER A 606 6.20 -11.19 13.42
CA SER A 606 5.63 -11.51 12.10
C SER A 606 6.71 -11.63 11.02
N ASN A 607 6.88 -12.82 10.43
CA ASN A 607 7.80 -12.98 9.31
C ASN A 607 7.36 -12.16 8.08
N TYR A 608 8.36 -11.58 7.41
CA TYR A 608 8.19 -10.58 6.36
C TYR A 608 8.98 -10.93 5.08
N GLY A 609 8.81 -10.18 4.00
CA GLY A 609 9.61 -10.31 2.77
C GLY A 609 8.82 -10.16 1.47
N SER A 610 9.52 -10.22 0.33
CA SER A 610 8.98 -9.87 -1.00
C SER A 610 7.74 -10.66 -1.45
N LYS A 611 7.49 -11.81 -0.82
CA LYS A 611 6.33 -12.67 -1.10
C LYS A 611 5.08 -12.34 -0.27
N LEU A 612 5.19 -11.60 0.83
CA LEU A 612 4.10 -11.34 1.78
C LEU A 612 2.92 -10.64 1.08
N ASP A 613 1.72 -11.21 1.04
CA ASP A 613 0.60 -10.59 0.36
C ASP A 613 0.02 -9.44 1.20
N MET A 614 -0.28 -9.68 2.47
CA MET A 614 -0.90 -8.69 3.33
C MET A 614 -0.73 -9.01 4.83
N VAL A 615 -1.21 -8.12 5.69
CA VAL A 615 -1.26 -8.35 7.14
C VAL A 615 -2.69 -8.23 7.69
N ALA A 616 -2.94 -8.83 8.86
CA ALA A 616 -4.23 -8.78 9.55
C ALA A 616 -4.04 -8.90 11.08
N PRO A 617 -5.05 -8.57 11.90
CA PRO A 617 -4.96 -8.69 13.36
C PRO A 617 -4.50 -10.08 13.84
N GLY A 618 -3.38 -10.14 14.55
CA GLY A 618 -2.77 -11.38 15.04
C GLY A 618 -2.27 -11.34 16.48
N THR A 619 -2.14 -10.15 17.09
CA THR A 619 -1.71 -10.02 18.51
C THR A 619 -2.88 -9.91 19.48
N ALA A 620 -2.81 -10.60 20.62
CA ALA A 620 -3.84 -10.64 21.66
C ALA A 620 -5.24 -10.83 21.06
N ILE A 621 -5.42 -11.90 20.27
CA ILE A 621 -6.70 -12.21 19.61
C ILE A 621 -7.50 -13.16 20.50
N PRO A 622 -8.64 -12.73 21.07
CA PRO A 622 -9.49 -13.60 21.86
C PRO A 622 -10.31 -14.52 20.94
N SER A 623 -10.19 -15.83 21.12
CA SER A 623 -11.11 -16.80 20.51
C SER A 623 -11.29 -18.09 21.30
N LEU A 624 -12.24 -18.92 20.86
CA LEU A 624 -12.70 -20.12 21.55
C LEU A 624 -11.63 -21.21 21.61
N VAL A 625 -11.57 -21.94 22.73
CA VAL A 625 -10.77 -23.16 22.89
C VAL A 625 -11.65 -24.32 23.39
N PRO A 626 -11.25 -25.60 23.27
CA PRO A 626 -12.10 -26.77 23.56
C PRO A 626 -12.60 -26.90 25.02
N ASN A 627 -12.01 -26.17 25.97
CA ASN A 627 -12.58 -26.09 27.32
C ASN A 627 -13.74 -25.06 27.40
N GLY A 628 -14.15 -24.43 26.30
CA GLY A 628 -15.24 -23.47 26.24
C GLY A 628 -14.86 -22.04 26.63
N ASN A 629 -13.65 -21.80 27.13
CA ASN A 629 -13.16 -20.43 27.35
C ASN A 629 -12.99 -19.67 26.03
N VAL A 630 -13.03 -18.35 26.14
CA VAL A 630 -12.41 -17.45 25.16
C VAL A 630 -11.04 -17.06 25.69
N THR A 631 -10.02 -17.20 24.85
CA THR A 631 -8.61 -17.13 25.26
C THR A 631 -7.82 -16.26 24.29
N TYR A 632 -6.94 -15.42 24.81
CA TYR A 632 -6.00 -14.64 24.00
C TYR A 632 -4.87 -15.52 23.46
N MET A 633 -4.64 -15.46 22.15
CA MET A 633 -3.45 -16.02 21.51
C MET A 633 -2.75 -14.98 20.63
N ASP A 634 -1.44 -15.12 20.48
CA ASP A 634 -0.57 -14.33 19.60
C ASP A 634 -0.12 -15.18 18.39
N GLY A 635 -0.15 -14.62 17.19
CA GLY A 635 0.53 -15.22 16.04
C GLY A 635 -0.01 -14.83 14.67
N THR A 636 0.80 -15.06 13.64
CA THR A 636 0.33 -15.03 12.24
C THR A 636 -0.74 -16.10 11.98
N SER A 637 -0.78 -17.14 12.81
CA SER A 637 -1.88 -18.12 12.93
C SER A 637 -3.24 -17.52 13.23
N MET A 638 -3.32 -16.40 13.96
CA MET A 638 -4.57 -15.70 14.26
C MET A 638 -4.88 -14.62 13.20
N ALA A 639 -3.86 -14.14 12.47
CA ALA A 639 -4.04 -13.24 11.34
C ALA A 639 -4.62 -13.93 10.09
N ALA A 640 -4.13 -15.12 9.74
CA ALA A 640 -4.62 -15.92 8.61
C ALA A 640 -6.17 -16.13 8.59
N PRO A 641 -6.84 -16.54 9.68
CA PRO A 641 -8.29 -16.73 9.69
C PRO A 641 -9.09 -15.45 9.44
N HIS A 642 -8.58 -14.26 9.79
CA HIS A 642 -9.23 -13.00 9.43
C HIS A 642 -9.32 -12.85 7.89
N VAL A 643 -8.23 -13.14 7.17
CA VAL A 643 -8.19 -13.10 5.71
C VAL A 643 -8.99 -14.26 5.10
N ALA A 644 -8.98 -15.45 5.70
CA ALA A 644 -9.79 -16.58 5.26
C ALA A 644 -11.30 -16.29 5.35
N ALA A 645 -11.75 -15.68 6.46
CA ALA A 645 -13.14 -15.28 6.65
C ALA A 645 -13.58 -14.20 5.66
N ALA A 646 -12.76 -13.17 5.45
CA ALA A 646 -13.01 -12.14 4.45
C ALA A 646 -13.07 -12.73 3.02
N THR A 647 -12.12 -13.59 2.66
CA THR A 647 -12.10 -14.33 1.39
C THR A 647 -13.39 -15.13 1.19
N ALA A 648 -13.86 -15.83 2.23
CA ALA A 648 -15.10 -16.59 2.20
C ALA A 648 -16.32 -15.67 2.02
N LEU A 649 -16.36 -14.49 2.68
CA LEU A 649 -17.42 -13.50 2.48
C LEU A 649 -17.48 -12.98 1.03
N LEU A 650 -16.33 -12.73 0.39
CA LEU A 650 -16.29 -12.30 -1.01
C LEU A 650 -16.91 -13.37 -1.94
N LEU A 651 -16.61 -14.64 -1.68
CA LEU A 651 -17.17 -15.79 -2.40
C LEU A 651 -18.64 -16.04 -2.08
N SER A 652 -19.07 -15.78 -0.84
CA SER A 652 -20.49 -15.80 -0.43
C SER A 652 -21.32 -14.72 -1.14
N GLY A 653 -20.72 -13.55 -1.39
CA GLY A 653 -21.32 -12.47 -2.19
C GLY A 653 -21.29 -12.72 -3.70
N ASN A 654 -20.21 -13.33 -4.21
CA ASN A 654 -20.09 -13.72 -5.62
C ASN A 654 -19.29 -15.03 -5.79
N PRO A 655 -19.97 -16.19 -5.86
CA PRO A 655 -19.33 -17.49 -6.02
C PRO A 655 -18.63 -17.70 -7.38
N GLY A 656 -18.77 -16.76 -8.32
CA GLY A 656 -18.14 -16.82 -9.63
C GLY A 656 -16.67 -16.37 -9.64
N LEU A 657 -16.25 -15.60 -8.62
CA LEU A 657 -14.92 -14.97 -8.53
C LEU A 657 -13.78 -15.99 -8.67
N LYS A 658 -12.73 -15.56 -9.36
CA LYS A 658 -11.48 -16.33 -9.48
C LYS A 658 -10.51 -15.98 -8.36
N VAL A 659 -9.65 -16.94 -8.02
CA VAL A 659 -8.57 -16.77 -7.03
C VAL A 659 -7.79 -15.46 -7.25
N ASN A 660 -7.46 -15.12 -8.50
CA ASN A 660 -6.77 -13.86 -8.80
C ASN A 660 -7.65 -12.61 -8.61
N GLU A 661 -8.95 -12.68 -8.90
CA GLU A 661 -9.87 -11.56 -8.68
C GLU A 661 -10.10 -11.29 -7.19
N VAL A 662 -10.21 -12.36 -6.38
CA VAL A 662 -10.28 -12.27 -4.92
C VAL A 662 -8.99 -11.67 -4.35
N ARG A 663 -7.82 -12.12 -4.81
CA ARG A 663 -6.51 -11.56 -4.44
C ARG A 663 -6.40 -10.09 -4.83
N GLU A 664 -6.74 -9.72 -6.08
CA GLU A 664 -6.77 -8.33 -6.56
C GLU A 664 -7.65 -7.45 -5.65
N ILE A 665 -8.86 -7.89 -5.29
CA ILE A 665 -9.76 -7.13 -4.41
C ILE A 665 -9.15 -6.93 -3.02
N LEU A 666 -8.63 -7.98 -2.38
CA LEU A 666 -8.02 -7.87 -1.05
C LEU A 666 -6.82 -6.91 -1.05
N HIS A 667 -5.96 -7.00 -2.07
CA HIS A 667 -4.79 -6.13 -2.20
C HIS A 667 -5.19 -4.67 -2.44
N GLU A 668 -6.08 -4.41 -3.40
CA GLU A 668 -6.52 -3.06 -3.74
C GLU A 668 -7.33 -2.39 -2.62
N THR A 669 -8.03 -3.15 -1.78
CA THR A 669 -8.89 -2.58 -0.71
C THR A 669 -8.26 -2.52 0.68
N SER A 670 -7.06 -3.07 0.86
CA SER A 670 -6.28 -3.02 2.11
C SER A 670 -5.94 -1.58 2.55
N GLU A 671 -5.66 -1.39 3.83
CA GLU A 671 -5.21 -0.11 4.39
C GLU A 671 -3.69 -0.09 4.57
N TYR A 672 -3.04 1.06 4.36
CA TYR A 672 -1.60 1.16 4.63
C TYR A 672 -1.36 1.22 6.14
N VAL A 673 -0.56 0.26 6.61
CA VAL A 673 0.02 0.26 7.96
C VAL A 673 1.21 1.21 7.93
N ALA A 674 1.33 2.10 8.91
CA ALA A 674 2.38 3.10 8.92
C ALA A 674 3.71 2.50 9.42
N PHE A 675 4.57 2.11 8.49
CA PHE A 675 6.02 2.08 8.73
C PHE A 675 6.61 3.41 8.25
N GLU A 676 7.05 4.26 9.18
CA GLU A 676 8.10 5.22 8.87
C GLU A 676 9.42 4.45 8.94
N GLU A 677 9.93 4.04 7.79
CA GLU A 677 11.34 3.71 7.65
C GLU A 677 12.13 4.99 7.97
N GLU A 678 12.73 5.08 9.16
CA GLU A 678 14.05 5.71 9.21
C GLU A 678 14.93 4.81 8.35
N ASP A 679 15.38 5.34 7.20
CA ASP A 679 16.33 4.68 6.30
C ASP A 679 17.44 4.04 7.16
N ASN A 680 17.40 2.72 7.31
CA ASN A 680 18.39 2.01 8.11
C ASN A 680 19.68 2.02 7.28
N VAL A 681 20.50 3.05 7.51
CA VAL A 681 21.78 3.24 6.81
C VAL A 681 22.59 1.98 7.01
N ASP A 682 22.75 1.22 5.92
CA ASP A 682 23.21 -0.16 5.97
C ASP A 682 24.51 -0.29 6.78
N PRO A 683 24.49 -0.95 7.96
CA PRO A 683 25.69 -1.15 8.75
C PRO A 683 26.65 -2.18 8.12
N TYR A 684 26.31 -2.76 6.96
CA TYR A 684 27.11 -3.70 6.17
C TYR A 684 27.63 -3.16 4.83
N GLU A 685 27.67 -1.84 4.60
CA GLU A 685 28.36 -1.21 3.44
C GLU A 685 29.91 -1.37 3.48
N ASP A 686 30.46 -2.36 4.20
CA ASP A 686 31.89 -2.54 4.47
C ASP A 686 32.39 -4.00 4.29
N TYR A 687 31.65 -4.87 3.59
CA TYR A 687 32.14 -6.19 3.16
C TYR A 687 31.98 -6.44 1.66
N VAL A 688 32.87 -5.85 0.87
CA VAL A 688 33.10 -6.19 -0.54
C VAL A 688 34.30 -7.14 -0.62
N PRO A 689 34.11 -8.44 -0.93
CA PRO A 689 35.21 -9.32 -1.34
C PRO A 689 35.85 -8.78 -2.62
N GLU A 690 37.17 -8.84 -2.74
CA GLU A 690 37.94 -8.14 -3.79
C GLU A 690 37.73 -8.73 -5.21
N ASP A 691 36.97 -9.82 -5.33
CA ASP A 691 36.84 -10.64 -6.54
C ASP A 691 35.48 -11.35 -6.70
N GLY A 692 34.36 -10.61 -6.67
CA GLY A 692 33.10 -11.09 -7.23
C GLY A 692 31.84 -10.27 -6.90
N GLU A 693 31.20 -9.67 -7.91
CA GLU A 693 29.88 -9.06 -7.76
C GLU A 693 28.83 -10.11 -7.35
N ILE A 694 28.36 -10.06 -6.10
CA ILE A 694 27.10 -10.71 -5.72
C ILE A 694 25.97 -9.84 -6.25
N ILE A 695 25.58 -10.07 -7.51
CA ILE A 695 24.31 -9.54 -8.03
C ILE A 695 23.19 -10.36 -7.39
N ILE A 696 22.75 -9.95 -6.20
CA ILE A 696 21.39 -10.27 -5.75
C ILE A 696 20.46 -9.54 -6.73
N PRO A 697 19.59 -10.23 -7.49
CA PRO A 697 18.56 -9.56 -8.24
C PRO A 697 17.54 -9.07 -7.22
N GLU A 698 17.64 -7.80 -6.87
CA GLU A 698 16.61 -7.06 -6.15
C GLU A 698 15.33 -7.15 -7.01
N GLU A 699 14.39 -8.03 -6.65
CA GLU A 699 13.09 -8.11 -7.31
C GLU A 699 12.35 -6.81 -7.00
N GLU A 700 12.34 -5.86 -7.95
CA GLU A 700 11.57 -4.61 -7.85
C GLU A 700 10.15 -4.93 -7.36
N LEU A 701 9.86 -4.55 -6.11
CA LEU A 701 8.55 -4.84 -5.51
C LEU A 701 7.44 -4.18 -6.34
N PRO A 702 6.28 -4.83 -6.49
CA PRO A 702 5.10 -4.19 -7.06
C PRO A 702 4.82 -2.85 -6.35
N VAL A 703 4.57 -1.79 -7.13
CA VAL A 703 4.35 -0.45 -6.56
C VAL A 703 3.18 -0.49 -5.57
N GLY A 704 3.41 -0.05 -4.33
CA GLY A 704 2.42 -0.13 -3.25
C GLY A 704 2.49 -1.40 -2.41
N LYS A 705 3.53 -2.21 -2.60
CA LYS A 705 3.91 -3.31 -1.73
C LYS A 705 5.20 -2.96 -1.02
N ASP A 706 5.27 -3.20 0.29
CA ASP A 706 6.50 -3.20 1.08
C ASP A 706 6.80 -4.62 1.59
N LEU A 707 7.98 -4.82 2.20
CA LEU A 707 8.39 -6.14 2.70
C LEU A 707 7.62 -6.56 3.96
N VAL A 708 7.25 -5.61 4.82
CA VAL A 708 6.81 -5.81 6.22
C VAL A 708 5.28 -5.93 6.33
N SER A 709 4.52 -5.10 5.61
CA SER A 709 3.05 -5.10 5.59
C SER A 709 2.45 -5.73 4.33
N GLY A 710 3.28 -6.07 3.33
CA GLY A 710 2.81 -6.52 2.02
C GLY A 710 2.07 -5.40 1.30
N TYR A 711 0.83 -5.63 0.89
CA TYR A 711 -0.05 -4.57 0.38
C TYR A 711 -0.73 -3.75 1.49
N GLY A 712 -0.61 -4.15 2.76
CA GLY A 712 -1.19 -3.48 3.93
C GLY A 712 -2.19 -4.34 4.73
N ARG A 713 -2.87 -3.73 5.72
CA ARG A 713 -3.85 -4.40 6.60
C ARG A 713 -5.15 -4.73 5.87
N LEU A 714 -5.73 -5.89 6.17
CA LEU A 714 -7.08 -6.26 5.74
C LEU A 714 -8.15 -5.22 6.16
N ASN A 715 -8.88 -4.66 5.18
CA ASN A 715 -10.19 -4.01 5.42
C ASN A 715 -11.28 -4.85 4.74
N ALA A 716 -11.95 -5.71 5.51
CA ALA A 716 -12.92 -6.68 5.01
C ALA A 716 -14.21 -6.01 4.51
N TYR A 717 -14.62 -4.89 5.12
CA TYR A 717 -15.77 -4.09 4.66
C TYR A 717 -15.55 -3.47 3.28
N SER A 718 -14.37 -2.89 3.04
CA SER A 718 -13.98 -2.29 1.76
C SER A 718 -13.91 -3.34 0.65
N ALA A 719 -13.40 -4.53 0.98
CA ALA A 719 -13.35 -5.70 0.11
C ALA A 719 -14.75 -6.21 -0.27
N LEU A 720 -15.63 -6.47 0.69
CA LEU A 720 -17.00 -6.94 0.42
C LEU A 720 -17.82 -5.87 -0.32
N SER A 721 -17.64 -4.59 0.05
CA SER A 721 -18.22 -3.47 -0.69
C SER A 721 -17.78 -3.44 -2.15
N ALA A 722 -16.53 -3.81 -2.48
CA ALA A 722 -16.07 -3.86 -3.86
C ALA A 722 -16.86 -4.88 -4.69
N VAL A 723 -17.10 -6.08 -4.13
CA VAL A 723 -17.90 -7.14 -4.74
C VAL A 723 -19.35 -6.68 -4.94
N ASP A 724 -19.97 -6.14 -3.89
CA ASP A 724 -21.34 -5.61 -3.89
C ASP A 724 -21.60 -4.50 -4.92
N LEU A 725 -20.57 -3.67 -5.11
CA LEU A 725 -20.57 -2.56 -6.07
C LEU A 725 -20.13 -3.02 -7.46
N ASN A 726 -19.75 -4.28 -7.68
CA ASN A 726 -19.09 -4.75 -8.91
C ASN A 726 -17.98 -3.78 -9.34
N ALA A 727 -17.22 -3.32 -8.36
CA ALA A 727 -16.24 -2.25 -8.48
C ALA A 727 -14.93 -2.82 -9.05
N LYS A 728 -14.49 -2.25 -10.17
CA LYS A 728 -13.16 -2.48 -10.72
C LYS A 728 -12.62 -1.18 -11.29
N VAL A 729 -11.38 -0.84 -10.94
CA VAL A 729 -10.72 0.34 -11.49
C VAL A 729 -9.75 -0.11 -12.57
N ASN A 730 -9.79 0.56 -13.73
CA ASN A 730 -8.85 0.28 -14.81
C ASN A 730 -7.51 0.99 -14.53
N LEU A 731 -6.43 0.35 -14.98
CA LEU A 731 -5.08 0.89 -14.96
C LEU A 731 -5.01 2.33 -15.48
N VAL A 732 -4.42 3.22 -14.68
CA VAL A 732 -4.22 4.64 -15.03
C VAL A 732 -2.74 4.91 -15.30
N MET A 733 -2.45 5.66 -16.37
CA MET A 733 -1.10 6.02 -16.77
C MET A 733 -0.78 7.48 -16.42
N ASP A 734 0.49 7.78 -16.18
CA ASP A 734 1.04 9.16 -15.98
C ASP A 734 0.84 10.13 -17.18
N THR A 735 0.18 9.67 -18.24
CA THR A 735 -0.19 10.45 -19.44
C THR A 735 -1.69 10.61 -19.63
N GLN A 736 -2.50 10.10 -18.70
CA GLN A 736 -3.96 10.16 -18.78
C GLN A 736 -4.53 11.25 -17.88
N THR A 737 -5.67 11.80 -18.31
CA THR A 737 -6.50 12.77 -17.60
C THR A 737 -7.87 12.19 -17.24
N LYS A 738 -8.01 10.87 -17.34
CA LYS A 738 -9.24 10.14 -17.04
C LYS A 738 -8.90 8.83 -16.34
N LEU A 739 -9.61 8.56 -15.27
CA LEU A 739 -9.62 7.29 -14.57
C LEU A 739 -10.96 6.60 -14.90
N THR A 740 -10.92 5.35 -15.31
CA THR A 740 -12.09 4.60 -15.80
C THR A 740 -12.25 3.29 -15.05
N GLY A 741 -13.42 2.67 -15.13
CA GLY A 741 -13.68 1.41 -14.46
C GLY A 741 -15.14 0.96 -14.59
N SER A 742 -15.49 -0.08 -13.84
CA SER A 742 -16.86 -0.53 -13.63
C SER A 742 -17.31 -0.34 -12.19
N ALA A 743 -18.59 -0.05 -12.01
CA ALA A 743 -19.29 -0.09 -10.74
C ALA A 743 -20.81 -0.17 -11.00
N LYS A 744 -21.58 -0.59 -10.01
CA LYS A 744 -23.04 -0.70 -10.03
C LYS A 744 -23.67 0.61 -10.51
N LYS A 745 -24.70 0.52 -11.35
CA LYS A 745 -25.40 1.69 -11.92
C LYS A 745 -25.76 2.70 -10.82
N GLY A 746 -25.36 3.96 -11.00
CA GLY A 746 -25.64 5.04 -10.06
C GLY A 746 -24.67 5.15 -8.87
N SER A 747 -23.71 4.24 -8.72
CA SER A 747 -22.64 4.39 -7.72
C SER A 747 -21.86 5.68 -7.92
N VAL A 748 -21.51 6.35 -6.82
CA VAL A 748 -20.73 7.60 -6.81
C VAL A 748 -19.26 7.25 -6.72
N ILE A 749 -18.42 7.92 -7.52
CA ILE A 749 -16.97 7.75 -7.53
C ILE A 749 -16.30 9.07 -7.12
N GLU A 750 -15.39 9.01 -6.15
CA GLU A 750 -14.50 10.10 -5.76
C GLU A 750 -13.04 9.63 -5.78
N VAL A 751 -12.25 10.23 -6.69
CA VAL A 751 -10.82 9.94 -6.82
C VAL A 751 -10.03 10.94 -5.97
N LYS A 752 -9.12 10.45 -5.14
CA LYS A 752 -8.23 11.24 -4.26
C LYS A 752 -6.76 10.90 -4.48
N SER A 753 -5.88 11.79 -4.05
CA SER A 753 -4.48 11.46 -3.72
C SER A 753 -4.14 12.16 -2.40
N GLY A 754 -3.81 11.36 -1.38
CA GLY A 754 -3.89 11.81 0.01
C GLY A 754 -5.28 12.39 0.34
N GLY A 755 -5.32 13.44 1.16
CA GLY A 755 -6.56 14.16 1.50
C GLY A 755 -7.21 14.96 0.35
N LYS A 756 -6.60 15.04 -0.84
CA LYS A 756 -7.06 15.90 -1.93
C LYS A 756 -7.90 15.15 -2.96
N THR A 757 -9.18 15.54 -3.10
CA THR A 757 -10.02 15.10 -4.23
C THR A 757 -9.51 15.64 -5.56
N LEU A 758 -9.30 14.73 -6.51
CA LEU A 758 -8.82 14.98 -7.87
C LEU A 758 -9.98 15.06 -8.89
N GLY A 759 -11.07 14.33 -8.64
CA GLY A 759 -12.23 14.30 -9.52
C GLY A 759 -13.39 13.50 -8.91
N LYS A 760 -14.60 13.72 -9.42
CA LYS A 760 -15.82 12.99 -9.06
C LYS A 760 -16.59 12.53 -10.29
N GLY A 761 -17.37 11.47 -10.17
CA GLY A 761 -18.29 11.00 -11.20
C GLY A 761 -19.31 10.00 -10.67
N THR A 762 -20.03 9.39 -11.59
CA THR A 762 -21.09 8.41 -11.29
C THR A 762 -21.04 7.29 -12.33
N ALA A 763 -21.31 6.06 -11.91
CA ALA A 763 -21.42 4.91 -12.80
C ALA A 763 -22.68 5.02 -13.68
N SER A 764 -22.48 4.82 -14.98
CA SER A 764 -23.51 4.91 -16.00
C SER A 764 -24.57 3.80 -15.89
N ALA A 765 -25.62 3.89 -16.71
CA ALA A 765 -26.63 2.83 -16.82
C ALA A 765 -26.06 1.45 -17.20
N ASN A 766 -24.90 1.44 -17.87
CA ASN A 766 -24.22 0.23 -18.33
C ASN A 766 -23.16 -0.28 -17.33
N GLY A 767 -23.12 0.27 -16.11
CA GLY A 767 -22.20 -0.16 -15.06
C GLY A 767 -20.74 0.28 -15.25
N THR A 768 -20.47 1.29 -16.08
CA THR A 768 -19.12 1.83 -16.33
C THR A 768 -19.01 3.30 -15.95
N PHE A 769 -17.82 3.74 -15.53
CA PHE A 769 -17.53 5.14 -15.18
C PHE A 769 -16.27 5.68 -15.84
N SER A 770 -16.19 7.00 -15.95
CA SER A 770 -15.03 7.75 -16.45
C SER A 770 -14.94 9.09 -15.72
N VAL A 771 -14.05 9.18 -14.72
CA VAL A 771 -13.80 10.40 -13.95
C VAL A 771 -12.65 11.17 -14.58
N THR A 772 -12.87 12.45 -14.93
CA THR A 772 -11.80 13.35 -15.34
C THR A 772 -10.95 13.75 -14.13
N ILE A 773 -9.63 13.57 -14.24
CA ILE A 773 -8.65 13.93 -13.21
C ILE A 773 -7.47 14.70 -13.84
N PRO A 774 -6.76 15.55 -13.10
CA PRO A 774 -5.47 16.08 -13.55
C PRO A 774 -4.46 14.96 -13.76
N VAL A 775 -3.44 15.21 -14.58
CA VAL A 775 -2.31 14.29 -14.82
C VAL A 775 -1.57 14.03 -13.50
N GLN A 776 -1.30 12.77 -13.19
CA GLN A 776 -0.60 12.32 -11.98
C GLN A 776 0.81 11.82 -12.31
N LYS A 777 1.71 11.79 -11.32
CA LYS A 777 3.07 11.25 -11.50
C LYS A 777 3.04 9.72 -11.51
N ALA A 778 3.98 9.08 -12.19
CA ALA A 778 4.20 7.64 -12.06
C ALA A 778 4.50 7.27 -10.59
N ALA A 779 4.10 6.07 -10.18
CA ALA A 779 4.15 5.55 -8.79
C ALA A 779 3.37 6.36 -7.74
N GLN A 780 2.55 7.33 -8.15
CA GLN A 780 1.70 8.06 -7.22
C GLN A 780 0.48 7.22 -6.81
N LEU A 781 0.27 7.04 -5.52
CA LEU A 781 -0.94 6.42 -4.94
C LEU A 781 -2.17 7.31 -5.18
N LEU A 782 -3.23 6.70 -5.70
CA LEU A 782 -4.58 7.26 -5.76
C LEU A 782 -5.56 6.36 -4.99
N THR A 783 -6.51 6.99 -4.32
CA THR A 783 -7.59 6.31 -3.59
C THR A 783 -8.91 6.58 -4.30
N VAL A 784 -9.55 5.55 -4.82
CA VAL A 784 -10.82 5.62 -5.53
C VAL A 784 -11.92 5.14 -4.61
N ASN A 785 -12.64 6.09 -4.02
CA ASN A 785 -13.79 5.82 -3.17
C ASN A 785 -15.00 5.58 -4.07
N ILE A 786 -15.63 4.41 -3.98
CA ILE A 786 -16.84 4.05 -4.72
C ILE A 786 -17.92 3.71 -3.70
N SER A 787 -19.08 4.36 -3.78
CA SER A 787 -20.22 4.07 -2.89
C SER A 787 -21.50 3.83 -3.67
N ASP A 788 -22.44 3.09 -3.08
CA ASP A 788 -23.83 3.15 -3.53
C ASP A 788 -24.50 4.49 -3.13
N SER A 789 -25.74 4.70 -3.55
CA SER A 789 -26.50 5.92 -3.26
C SER A 789 -26.93 6.07 -1.80
N SER A 790 -27.01 4.96 -1.06
CA SER A 790 -27.28 4.91 0.38
C SER A 790 -26.02 5.08 1.24
N LYS A 791 -24.83 4.95 0.64
CA LYS A 791 -23.53 4.77 1.33
C LYS A 791 -23.51 3.56 2.26
N LEU A 792 -24.27 2.51 1.93
CA LEU A 792 -24.27 1.26 2.68
C LEU A 792 -23.08 0.39 2.28
N ALA A 793 -22.87 0.20 0.98
CA ALA A 793 -21.60 -0.28 0.44
C ALA A 793 -20.69 0.92 0.11
N VAL A 794 -19.48 0.92 0.66
CA VAL A 794 -18.41 1.90 0.36
C VAL A 794 -17.09 1.16 0.27
N SER A 795 -16.50 1.12 -0.92
CA SER A 795 -15.17 0.55 -1.15
C SER A 795 -14.16 1.67 -1.38
N SER A 796 -12.97 1.52 -0.80
CA SER A 796 -11.81 2.37 -1.01
C SER A 796 -10.75 1.57 -1.76
N ILE A 797 -10.66 1.78 -3.07
CA ILE A 797 -9.75 1.05 -3.96
C ILE A 797 -8.47 1.86 -4.14
N LYS A 798 -7.33 1.31 -3.71
CA LYS A 798 -5.98 1.82 -3.93
C LYS A 798 -5.52 1.45 -5.33
N ILE A 799 -5.08 2.43 -6.11
CA ILE A 799 -4.39 2.19 -7.39
C ILE A 799 -3.11 3.02 -7.47
N PHE A 800 -2.15 2.52 -8.23
CA PHE A 800 -0.96 3.28 -8.59
C PHE A 800 -1.00 3.76 -10.02
N VAL A 801 -0.39 4.93 -10.23
CA VAL A 801 -0.27 5.53 -11.55
C VAL A 801 0.92 4.90 -12.26
N ASN A 802 0.66 4.15 -13.33
CA ASN A 802 1.71 3.47 -14.06
C ASN A 802 2.47 4.42 -14.98
N LYS A 803 3.75 4.12 -15.18
CA LYS A 803 4.62 4.84 -16.11
C LYS A 803 4.23 4.51 -17.54
N GLY A 804 3.65 5.46 -18.26
CA GLY A 804 3.30 5.31 -19.67
C GLY A 804 4.53 5.10 -20.56
N ALA A 805 4.33 4.56 -21.76
CA ALA A 805 5.38 4.43 -22.76
C ALA A 805 5.88 5.79 -23.25
N THR A 806 7.16 5.88 -23.67
CA THR A 806 7.69 7.10 -24.30
C THR A 806 7.00 7.37 -25.63
N PRO A 807 6.76 8.65 -26.02
CA PRO A 807 6.05 8.95 -27.25
C PRO A 807 6.76 8.47 -28.51
N ASN A 808 5.97 7.92 -29.43
CA ASN A 808 6.41 7.47 -30.73
C ASN A 808 6.98 8.63 -31.55
N LYS A 809 7.96 8.31 -32.41
CA LYS A 809 8.56 9.26 -33.35
C LYS A 809 7.47 9.83 -34.28
N PRO A 810 7.30 11.16 -34.39
CA PRO A 810 6.32 11.76 -35.29
C PRO A 810 6.58 11.39 -36.76
N THR A 811 5.52 11.31 -37.55
CA THR A 811 5.61 11.32 -39.00
C THR A 811 5.45 12.76 -39.50
N VAL A 812 6.26 13.16 -40.48
CA VAL A 812 6.28 14.54 -41.01
C VAL A 812 6.13 14.48 -42.52
N LYS A 813 5.19 15.24 -43.07
CA LYS A 813 4.99 15.34 -44.51
C LYS A 813 6.16 16.12 -45.15
N ALA A 814 6.37 15.90 -46.45
CA ALA A 814 7.39 16.63 -47.21
C ALA A 814 7.16 18.16 -47.10
N LEU A 815 8.25 18.90 -46.95
CA LEU A 815 8.26 20.34 -46.67
C LEU A 815 9.15 21.04 -47.71
N SER A 816 8.70 22.18 -48.24
CA SER A 816 9.45 22.99 -49.19
C SER A 816 9.83 24.37 -48.64
N ASP A 817 10.76 25.04 -49.30
CA ASP A 817 11.21 26.41 -49.01
C ASP A 817 10.11 27.48 -49.14
N LYS A 818 8.98 27.11 -49.76
CA LYS A 818 7.79 27.95 -49.92
C LYS A 818 6.76 27.79 -48.80
N ASP A 819 6.83 26.71 -48.04
CA ASP A 819 5.83 26.37 -47.02
C ASP A 819 5.99 27.20 -45.74
N THR A 820 4.85 27.46 -45.09
CA THR A 820 4.75 28.20 -43.81
C THR A 820 4.13 27.36 -42.70
N TYR A 821 3.95 26.05 -42.94
CA TYR A 821 3.44 25.09 -41.98
C TYR A 821 4.17 23.76 -42.13
N VAL A 822 4.51 23.14 -41.01
CA VAL A 822 4.88 21.73 -40.97
C VAL A 822 3.64 20.93 -40.58
N THR A 823 3.35 19.87 -41.33
CA THR A 823 2.21 19.00 -41.09
C THR A 823 2.65 17.54 -40.98
N GLY A 824 1.90 16.75 -40.24
CA GLY A 824 2.26 15.36 -39.94
C GLY A 824 1.29 14.73 -38.96
N GLN A 825 1.69 13.57 -38.43
CA GLN A 825 0.94 12.83 -37.42
C GLN A 825 1.84 12.37 -36.27
N SER A 826 1.28 12.31 -35.07
CA SER A 826 1.84 11.67 -33.88
C SER A 826 0.70 10.95 -33.13
N GLN A 827 0.92 10.52 -31.89
CA GLN A 827 -0.19 10.19 -30.98
C GLN A 827 -1.08 11.42 -30.72
N ALA A 828 -2.34 11.19 -30.35
CA ALA A 828 -3.28 12.25 -29.97
C ALA A 828 -2.81 13.01 -28.71
N ASP A 829 -3.32 14.23 -28.54
CA ASP A 829 -3.08 15.12 -27.39
C ASP A 829 -1.59 15.39 -27.02
N MET A 830 -0.69 15.22 -27.98
CA MET A 830 0.74 15.50 -27.87
C MET A 830 1.08 16.96 -28.18
N LYS A 831 2.07 17.51 -27.48
CA LYS A 831 2.70 18.80 -27.83
C LYS A 831 3.81 18.58 -28.85
N ILE A 832 3.73 19.25 -29.99
CA ILE A 832 4.74 19.22 -31.05
C ILE A 832 5.73 20.38 -30.86
N SER A 833 7.03 20.08 -31.01
CA SER A 833 8.13 21.04 -31.04
C SER A 833 8.91 20.90 -32.34
N ILE A 834 9.21 22.03 -33.00
CA ILE A 834 9.98 22.07 -34.25
C ILE A 834 11.24 22.87 -34.00
N LYS A 835 12.38 22.18 -34.04
CA LYS A 835 13.72 22.72 -33.78
C LYS A 835 14.49 22.82 -35.10
N ASN A 836 15.28 23.88 -35.28
CA ASN A 836 16.21 24.00 -36.41
C ASN A 836 17.55 23.28 -36.12
N SER A 837 18.51 23.35 -37.04
CA SER A 837 19.85 22.75 -36.88
C SER A 837 20.64 23.27 -35.67
N ALA A 838 20.35 24.48 -35.18
CA ALA A 838 20.93 25.04 -33.95
C ALA A 838 20.12 24.66 -32.68
N LYS A 839 19.27 23.63 -32.76
CA LYS A 839 18.34 23.16 -31.71
C LYS A 839 17.31 24.20 -31.21
N LYS A 840 17.28 25.42 -31.78
CA LYS A 840 16.31 26.47 -31.42
C LYS A 840 14.92 26.09 -31.90
N VAL A 841 13.93 26.19 -31.00
CA VAL A 841 12.50 26.03 -31.35
C VAL A 841 12.07 27.18 -32.27
N ILE A 842 11.56 26.83 -33.45
CA ILE A 842 11.04 27.76 -34.48
C ILE A 842 9.53 27.64 -34.69
N GLY A 843 8.88 26.68 -34.04
CA GLY A 843 7.43 26.50 -34.03
C GLY A 843 7.01 25.47 -32.98
N SER A 844 5.81 25.63 -32.44
CA SER A 844 5.18 24.65 -31.55
C SER A 844 3.66 24.69 -31.74
N GLY A 845 2.99 23.61 -31.40
CA GLY A 845 1.53 23.44 -31.43
C GLY A 845 1.18 22.07 -30.87
N ASN A 846 -0.09 21.66 -30.95
CA ASN A 846 -0.53 20.34 -30.46
C ASN A 846 -1.07 19.49 -31.62
N THR A 847 -1.20 18.19 -31.40
CA THR A 847 -2.01 17.30 -32.25
C THR A 847 -3.49 17.43 -31.94
N ASP A 848 -4.35 17.11 -32.92
CA ASP A 848 -5.77 16.85 -32.69
C ASP A 848 -6.02 15.46 -32.05
N SER A 849 -7.28 15.14 -31.77
CA SER A 849 -7.72 13.85 -31.22
C SER A 849 -7.53 12.65 -32.15
N LYS A 850 -7.11 12.89 -33.40
CA LYS A 850 -6.72 11.87 -34.39
C LYS A 850 -5.20 11.87 -34.63
N GLY A 851 -4.43 12.59 -33.82
CA GLY A 851 -2.97 12.66 -33.91
C GLY A 851 -2.41 13.60 -34.99
N ASN A 852 -3.22 14.30 -35.76
CA ASN A 852 -2.71 15.20 -36.82
C ASN A 852 -2.21 16.52 -36.22
N PHE A 853 -1.11 17.06 -36.74
CA PHE A 853 -0.66 18.41 -36.38
C PHE A 853 -0.44 19.31 -37.61
N LYS A 854 -0.60 20.61 -37.39
CA LYS A 854 -0.30 21.69 -38.35
C LYS A 854 0.32 22.87 -37.61
N VAL A 855 1.66 22.88 -37.53
CA VAL A 855 2.42 23.90 -36.80
C VAL A 855 2.89 24.99 -37.76
N LYS A 856 2.57 26.26 -37.47
CA LYS A 856 3.02 27.41 -38.26
C LYS A 856 4.51 27.66 -38.03
N ILE A 857 5.24 27.90 -39.12
CA ILE A 857 6.65 28.31 -39.11
C ILE A 857 6.90 29.41 -40.13
N SER A 858 7.97 30.19 -39.94
CA SER A 858 8.50 31.04 -41.02
C SER A 858 9.10 30.16 -42.13
N LYS A 859 9.07 30.64 -43.38
CA LYS A 859 9.72 29.97 -44.52
C LYS A 859 11.18 29.67 -44.20
N GLN A 860 11.63 28.47 -44.56
CA GLN A 860 13.00 28.01 -44.32
C GLN A 860 13.78 27.96 -45.63
N LYS A 861 15.10 28.12 -45.57
CA LYS A 861 15.94 27.97 -46.76
C LYS A 861 15.96 26.50 -47.20
N ALA A 862 15.99 26.24 -48.50
CA ALA A 862 16.21 24.89 -49.03
C ALA A 862 17.48 24.24 -48.44
N GLY A 863 17.43 22.93 -48.22
CA GLY A 863 18.49 22.16 -47.56
C GLY A 863 18.53 22.28 -46.02
N THR A 864 17.74 23.17 -45.41
CA THR A 864 17.64 23.24 -43.94
C THR A 864 17.07 21.93 -43.40
N LYS A 865 17.77 21.31 -42.44
CA LYS A 865 17.24 20.17 -41.68
C LYS A 865 16.47 20.68 -40.46
N LEU A 866 15.21 20.27 -40.35
CA LEU A 866 14.39 20.48 -39.15
C LEU A 866 14.30 19.17 -38.36
N SER A 867 14.11 19.32 -37.06
CA SER A 867 13.86 18.24 -36.10
C SER A 867 12.48 18.46 -35.50
N VAL A 868 11.56 17.52 -35.68
CA VAL A 868 10.21 17.53 -35.12
C VAL A 868 10.13 16.48 -34.03
N THR A 869 9.68 16.86 -32.85
CA THR A 869 9.45 15.97 -31.71
C THR A 869 8.04 16.16 -31.16
N ALA A 870 7.49 15.10 -30.58
CA ALA A 870 6.30 15.12 -29.75
C ALA A 870 6.69 15.02 -28.28
N THR A 871 5.89 15.62 -27.41
CA THR A 871 6.02 15.58 -25.96
C THR A 871 4.67 15.23 -25.35
N ASP A 872 4.64 14.24 -24.47
CA ASP A 872 3.42 13.84 -23.77
C ASP A 872 3.09 14.74 -22.57
N LEU A 873 1.98 14.43 -21.91
CA LEU A 873 1.56 15.12 -20.69
C LEU A 873 2.49 14.87 -19.48
N ALA A 874 3.23 13.76 -19.48
CA ALA A 874 4.31 13.46 -18.52
C ALA A 874 5.63 14.19 -18.86
N LYS A 875 5.65 15.03 -19.91
CA LYS A 875 6.81 15.79 -20.42
C LYS A 875 7.93 14.95 -21.04
N ARG A 876 7.70 13.67 -21.38
CA ARG A 876 8.67 12.83 -22.09
C ARG A 876 8.70 13.19 -23.58
N GLU A 877 9.90 13.37 -24.13
CA GLU A 877 10.10 13.75 -25.54
C GLU A 877 10.35 12.51 -26.43
N SER A 878 9.67 12.43 -27.56
CA SER A 878 9.83 11.38 -28.57
C SER A 878 11.23 11.38 -29.22
N LYS A 879 11.64 10.25 -29.82
CA LYS A 879 12.73 10.26 -30.82
C LYS A 879 12.41 11.26 -31.96
N ALA A 880 13.39 12.06 -32.35
CA ALA A 880 13.21 13.11 -33.35
C ALA A 880 12.94 12.60 -34.77
N ALA A 881 11.98 13.23 -35.44
CA ALA A 881 11.73 13.09 -36.87
C ALA A 881 12.46 14.21 -37.63
N SER A 882 13.39 13.85 -38.53
CA SER A 882 14.08 14.84 -39.35
C SER A 882 13.40 15.00 -40.72
N VAL A 883 13.16 16.24 -41.11
CA VAL A 883 12.71 16.62 -42.46
C VAL A 883 13.70 17.62 -43.05
N THR A 884 14.08 17.43 -44.31
CA THR A 884 14.92 18.38 -45.05
C THR A 884 14.03 19.23 -45.95
N VAL A 885 14.17 20.54 -45.86
CA VAL A 885 13.41 21.51 -46.66
C VAL A 885 13.79 21.36 -48.13
N LEU A 886 12.84 20.93 -48.96
CA LEU A 886 13.01 20.76 -50.40
C LEU A 886 13.03 22.11 -51.11
N ASP A 887 13.87 22.23 -52.13
CA ASP A 887 13.86 23.38 -53.02
C ASP A 887 12.72 23.27 -54.03
N LYS A 888 11.78 24.22 -53.99
CA LYS A 888 10.73 24.42 -54.99
C LYS A 888 10.79 25.80 -55.63
N THR A 889 11.83 26.59 -55.39
CA THR A 889 12.01 27.92 -55.99
C THR A 889 12.77 27.79 -57.30
N ALA A 890 12.07 28.04 -58.40
CA ALA A 890 12.67 28.00 -59.73
C ALA A 890 13.59 29.21 -59.98
N PRO A 891 14.65 29.03 -60.80
CA PRO A 891 15.51 30.13 -61.21
C PRO A 891 14.75 31.30 -61.83
N ASP A 892 15.32 32.51 -61.67
CA ASP A 892 14.93 33.66 -62.47
C ASP A 892 15.17 33.41 -63.98
N ALA A 893 14.45 34.15 -64.81
CA ALA A 893 14.62 34.08 -66.26
C ALA A 893 16.05 34.51 -66.66
N PRO A 894 16.79 33.71 -67.47
CA PRO A 894 18.14 34.05 -67.90
C PRO A 894 18.24 35.42 -68.57
N LYS A 895 19.23 36.23 -68.16
CA LYS A 895 19.59 37.49 -68.81
C LYS A 895 20.50 37.18 -70.00
N VAL A 896 19.91 37.12 -71.19
CA VAL A 896 20.62 36.73 -72.42
C VAL A 896 21.20 37.95 -73.13
N ASN A 897 22.43 37.84 -73.64
CA ASN A 897 23.08 38.85 -74.46
C ASN A 897 22.46 38.90 -75.88
N GLU A 898 22.78 39.94 -76.66
CA GLU A 898 22.31 40.04 -78.05
C GLU A 898 22.79 38.83 -78.89
N VAL A 899 21.85 38.18 -79.59
CA VAL A 899 22.12 37.11 -80.54
C VAL A 899 21.89 37.64 -81.96
N SER A 900 22.91 37.54 -82.82
CA SER A 900 22.80 37.86 -84.25
C SER A 900 22.68 36.60 -85.11
N ASP A 901 22.24 36.75 -86.35
CA ASP A 901 22.15 35.70 -87.37
C ASP A 901 23.52 35.05 -87.71
N LYS A 902 24.60 35.78 -87.45
CA LYS A 902 25.99 35.30 -87.53
C LYS A 902 26.45 34.50 -86.29
N ALA A 903 25.74 34.60 -85.17
CA ALA A 903 26.18 34.00 -83.90
C ALA A 903 26.14 32.46 -83.94
N THR A 904 27.21 31.84 -83.44
CA THR A 904 27.37 30.39 -83.25
C THR A 904 27.20 29.97 -81.79
N SER A 905 26.82 30.91 -80.92
CA SER A 905 26.56 30.67 -79.49
C SER A 905 25.56 31.67 -78.93
N VAL A 906 24.78 31.24 -77.94
CA VAL A 906 23.99 32.10 -77.07
C VAL A 906 24.73 32.26 -75.74
N THR A 907 24.97 33.49 -75.30
CA THR A 907 25.66 33.81 -74.04
C THR A 907 24.79 34.67 -73.15
N GLY A 908 25.05 34.67 -71.84
CA GLY A 908 24.32 35.49 -70.88
C GLY A 908 24.63 35.12 -69.44
N LYS A 909 23.76 35.55 -68.52
CA LYS A 909 23.77 35.16 -67.10
C LYS A 909 22.50 34.43 -66.69
N ALA A 910 22.64 33.44 -65.82
CA ALA A 910 21.58 32.71 -65.15
C ALA A 910 22.01 32.41 -63.70
N GLU A 911 21.18 31.69 -62.95
CA GLU A 911 21.53 31.26 -61.60
C GLU A 911 22.75 30.31 -61.61
N ILE A 912 23.66 30.47 -60.65
CA ILE A 912 24.94 29.75 -60.55
C ILE A 912 24.71 28.23 -60.53
N GLY A 913 25.37 27.51 -61.43
CA GLY A 913 25.27 26.06 -61.54
C GLY A 913 23.95 25.52 -62.12
N SER A 914 22.99 26.39 -62.47
CA SER A 914 21.77 25.99 -63.16
C SER A 914 22.07 25.53 -64.60
N THR A 915 21.26 24.59 -65.11
CA THR A 915 21.33 24.13 -66.50
C THR A 915 20.46 25.03 -67.37
N VAL A 916 21.10 25.86 -68.19
CA VAL A 916 20.46 26.74 -69.16
C VAL A 916 20.20 25.97 -70.45
N THR A 917 18.97 26.05 -70.96
CA THR A 917 18.50 25.40 -72.19
C THR A 917 18.02 26.45 -73.18
N VAL A 918 18.44 26.35 -74.44
CA VAL A 918 17.92 27.16 -75.56
C VAL A 918 16.96 26.31 -76.40
N LYS A 919 15.76 26.82 -76.63
CA LYS A 919 14.75 26.26 -77.54
C LYS A 919 14.52 27.15 -78.75
N HIS A 920 14.22 26.52 -79.88
CA HIS A 920 13.73 27.16 -81.10
C HIS A 920 12.66 26.28 -81.73
N SER A 921 11.51 26.85 -82.11
CA SER A 921 10.34 26.08 -82.59
C SER A 921 9.98 24.91 -81.67
N ASN A 922 9.95 25.17 -80.35
CA ASN A 922 9.74 24.21 -79.25
C ASN A 922 10.76 23.07 -79.11
N LYS A 923 11.72 22.89 -80.04
CA LYS A 923 12.79 21.90 -79.95
C LYS A 923 13.99 22.45 -79.17
N ASN A 924 14.60 21.62 -78.32
CA ASN A 924 15.87 21.94 -77.67
C ASN A 924 16.97 22.03 -78.75
N ILE A 925 17.76 23.10 -78.75
CA ILE A 925 18.85 23.32 -79.71
C ILE A 925 20.23 23.50 -79.06
N GLY A 926 20.30 23.47 -77.72
CA GLY A 926 21.55 23.51 -76.97
C GLY A 926 21.31 23.66 -75.46
N THR A 927 22.27 23.19 -74.66
CA THR A 927 22.26 23.25 -73.20
C THR A 927 23.67 23.51 -72.66
N ALA A 928 23.80 24.26 -71.57
CA ALA A 928 25.04 24.36 -70.78
C ALA A 928 24.73 24.66 -69.32
N LYS A 929 25.67 24.38 -68.40
CA LYS A 929 25.58 24.88 -67.03
C LYS A 929 26.09 26.32 -66.96
N ALA A 930 25.45 27.14 -66.13
CA ALA A 930 25.99 28.42 -65.71
C ALA A 930 27.19 28.21 -64.75
N ASP A 931 28.25 29.00 -64.92
CA ASP A 931 29.47 28.92 -64.12
C ASP A 931 29.30 29.44 -62.67
N SER A 932 30.38 29.43 -61.88
CA SER A 932 30.40 29.95 -60.50
C SER A 932 30.16 31.47 -60.39
N LYS A 933 30.15 32.20 -61.51
CA LYS A 933 29.83 33.63 -61.63
C LYS A 933 28.48 33.86 -62.34
N GLY A 934 27.74 32.79 -62.61
CA GLY A 934 26.42 32.78 -63.26
C GLY A 934 26.46 32.92 -64.78
N ASN A 935 27.62 32.96 -65.44
CA ASN A 935 27.69 33.11 -66.90
C ASN A 935 27.44 31.77 -67.60
N PHE A 936 26.80 31.79 -68.77
CA PHE A 936 26.66 30.63 -69.64
C PHE A 936 27.08 30.95 -71.08
N SER A 937 27.52 29.92 -71.80
CA SER A 937 27.76 29.95 -73.24
C SER A 937 27.31 28.63 -73.86
N ILE A 938 26.32 28.69 -74.75
CA ILE A 938 25.71 27.53 -75.39
C ILE A 938 25.98 27.61 -76.89
N LYS A 939 26.78 26.69 -77.42
CA LYS A 939 27.01 26.57 -78.88
C LYS A 939 25.68 26.23 -79.58
N ILE A 940 25.38 26.93 -80.67
CA ILE A 940 24.21 26.70 -81.52
C ILE A 940 24.57 26.80 -83.00
N SER A 941 23.83 26.11 -83.86
CA SER A 941 23.81 26.42 -85.30
C SER A 941 23.33 27.86 -85.52
N LYS A 942 23.90 28.60 -86.48
CA LYS A 942 23.38 29.90 -86.92
C LYS A 942 21.87 29.83 -87.21
N LYS A 943 21.14 30.89 -86.86
CA LYS A 943 19.68 30.99 -87.05
C LYS A 943 19.36 32.20 -87.90
N LYS A 944 18.28 32.13 -88.68
CA LYS A 944 17.85 33.25 -89.54
C LYS A 944 17.48 34.47 -88.68
N ALA A 945 17.74 35.68 -89.17
CA ALA A 945 17.22 36.90 -88.56
C ALA A 945 15.69 36.81 -88.34
N GLY A 946 15.20 37.40 -87.26
CA GLY A 946 13.79 37.32 -86.85
C GLY A 946 13.39 36.04 -86.12
N SER A 947 14.23 35.00 -86.09
CA SER A 947 13.95 33.77 -85.31
C SER A 947 13.81 34.06 -83.82
N ALA A 948 12.81 33.47 -83.16
CA ALA A 948 12.62 33.56 -81.72
C ALA A 948 13.30 32.40 -80.99
N LEU A 949 14.24 32.72 -80.10
CA LEU A 949 14.88 31.79 -79.17
C LEU A 949 14.27 31.94 -77.79
N TYR A 950 14.10 30.82 -77.09
CA TYR A 950 13.57 30.78 -75.73
C TYR A 950 14.63 30.15 -74.83
N VAL A 951 15.12 30.90 -73.84
CA VAL A 951 16.23 30.51 -72.97
C VAL A 951 15.72 30.37 -71.54
N SER A 952 15.73 29.16 -70.99
CA SER A 952 15.24 28.85 -69.63
C SER A 952 16.35 28.19 -68.80
N ALA A 953 16.45 28.54 -67.52
CA ALA A 953 17.33 27.85 -66.56
C ALA A 953 16.54 26.80 -65.76
N LYS A 954 17.22 25.70 -65.41
CA LYS A 954 16.73 24.67 -64.49
C LYS A 954 17.76 24.50 -63.37
N ASP A 955 17.36 24.63 -62.11
CA ASP A 955 18.25 24.50 -60.96
C ASP A 955 18.75 23.04 -60.75
N LYS A 956 19.47 22.81 -59.65
CA LYS A 956 19.94 21.47 -59.26
C LYS A 956 18.83 20.56 -58.71
N ALA A 957 17.78 21.12 -58.12
CA ALA A 957 16.63 20.39 -57.58
C ALA A 957 15.61 19.99 -58.66
N GLY A 958 15.75 20.55 -59.86
CA GLY A 958 14.96 20.28 -61.03
C GLY A 958 13.85 21.30 -61.33
N ASN A 959 13.71 22.40 -60.58
CA ASN A 959 12.70 23.40 -60.90
C ASN A 959 13.17 24.22 -62.11
N THR A 960 12.25 24.52 -63.04
CA THR A 960 12.57 25.21 -64.30
C THR A 960 11.97 26.62 -64.28
N GLY A 961 12.82 27.62 -64.45
CA GLY A 961 12.47 29.03 -64.47
C GLY A 961 11.71 29.46 -65.73
N LYS A 962 11.16 30.68 -65.69
CA LYS A 962 10.53 31.30 -66.87
C LYS A 962 11.55 31.46 -67.99
N ALA A 963 11.15 31.22 -69.24
CA ALA A 963 12.02 31.40 -70.39
C ALA A 963 12.13 32.88 -70.80
N ALA A 964 13.35 33.37 -70.98
CA ALA A 964 13.61 34.64 -71.65
C ALA A 964 13.49 34.47 -73.17
N LYS A 965 12.73 35.36 -73.83
CA LYS A 965 12.57 35.37 -75.29
C LYS A 965 13.58 36.33 -75.92
N VAL A 966 14.37 35.84 -76.88
CA VAL A 966 15.36 36.62 -77.63
C VAL A 966 15.09 36.48 -79.11
N THR A 967 14.98 37.61 -79.82
CA THR A 967 14.83 37.62 -81.28
C THR A 967 16.21 37.78 -81.92
N VAL A 968 16.57 36.87 -82.82
CA VAL A 968 17.84 36.91 -83.56
C VAL A 968 17.89 38.16 -84.43
N LYS A 969 18.89 39.02 -84.19
CA LYS A 969 19.13 40.26 -84.94
C LYS A 969 19.85 39.99 -86.25
N ASP A 970 19.52 40.76 -87.27
CA ASP A 970 20.22 40.72 -88.54
C ASP A 970 21.50 41.58 -88.48
N LYS A 971 22.66 40.95 -88.67
CA LYS A 971 23.94 41.63 -88.91
C LYS A 971 24.60 41.18 -90.20
N THR A 972 23.88 40.55 -91.13
CA THR A 972 24.39 40.18 -92.45
C THR A 972 24.12 41.29 -93.46
N ALA A 973 25.17 42.04 -93.77
CA ALA A 973 25.11 43.08 -94.80
C ALA A 973 24.78 42.50 -96.18
N PRO A 974 24.05 43.25 -97.02
CA PRO A 974 23.75 42.85 -98.39
C PRO A 974 24.96 42.45 -99.20
N GLY A 975 24.72 41.52 -100.14
CA GLY A 975 25.65 41.24 -101.23
C GLY A 975 25.96 42.51 -102.04
N THR A 976 27.16 42.58 -102.61
CA THR A 976 27.57 43.69 -103.47
C THR A 976 26.60 43.84 -104.66
N PRO A 977 26.03 45.05 -104.89
CA PRO A 977 25.13 45.27 -106.01
C PRO A 977 25.75 44.92 -107.36
N LYS A 978 25.06 44.14 -108.18
CA LYS A 978 25.42 43.89 -109.57
C LYS A 978 24.90 45.05 -110.41
N VAL A 979 25.77 45.95 -110.84
CA VAL A 979 25.40 47.15 -111.60
C VAL A 979 25.55 46.89 -113.09
N ASN A 980 24.56 47.32 -113.88
CA ASN A 980 24.63 47.29 -115.34
C ASN A 980 25.63 48.34 -115.84
N GLU A 981 26.02 48.25 -117.12
CA GLU A 981 26.96 49.21 -117.70
C GLU A 981 26.43 50.66 -117.64
N VAL A 982 27.32 51.59 -117.26
CA VAL A 982 27.02 53.03 -117.19
C VAL A 982 27.99 53.77 -118.13
N ASN A 983 27.45 54.57 -119.04
CA ASN A 983 28.21 55.42 -119.95
C ASN A 983 28.00 56.92 -119.66
N ASP A 984 28.79 57.78 -120.31
CA ASP A 984 28.77 59.24 -120.11
C ASP A 984 27.47 59.93 -120.56
N LYS A 985 26.66 59.28 -121.41
CA LYS A 985 25.29 59.71 -121.77
C LYS A 985 24.24 59.28 -120.74
N ALA A 986 24.53 58.33 -119.83
CA ALA A 986 23.55 57.71 -118.94
C ALA A 986 23.00 58.67 -117.86
N THR A 987 21.68 58.68 -117.72
CA THR A 987 20.92 59.46 -116.71
C THR A 987 20.38 58.60 -115.56
N LYS A 988 20.67 57.29 -115.58
CA LYS A 988 20.28 56.31 -114.56
C LYS A 988 21.40 55.30 -114.34
N VAL A 989 21.56 54.85 -113.10
CA VAL A 989 22.31 53.64 -112.74
C VAL A 989 21.28 52.55 -112.46
N THR A 990 21.37 51.42 -113.14
CA THR A 990 20.46 50.28 -112.98
C THR A 990 21.23 49.02 -112.61
N GLY A 991 20.55 48.03 -112.03
CA GLY A 991 21.18 46.76 -111.67
C GLY A 991 20.33 45.92 -110.74
N LYS A 992 20.96 44.92 -110.10
CA LYS A 992 20.35 44.08 -109.06
C LYS A 992 21.07 44.23 -107.71
N ALA A 993 20.31 44.23 -106.63
CA ALA A 993 20.77 44.18 -105.25
C ALA A 993 19.82 43.27 -104.44
N GLU A 994 20.06 43.14 -103.13
CA GLU A 994 19.16 42.38 -102.26
C GLU A 994 17.76 43.01 -102.18
N ILE A 995 16.72 42.17 -102.22
CA ILE A 995 15.31 42.59 -102.24
C ILE A 995 15.00 43.52 -101.07
N GLY A 996 14.40 44.69 -101.35
CA GLY A 996 14.04 45.68 -100.34
C GLY A 996 15.20 46.47 -99.73
N SER A 997 16.46 46.15 -100.07
CA SER A 997 17.63 46.94 -99.64
C SER A 997 17.64 48.31 -100.31
N THR A 998 18.15 49.33 -99.60
CA THR A 998 18.35 50.68 -100.13
C THR A 998 19.71 50.76 -100.81
N VAL A 999 19.70 50.82 -102.14
CA VAL A 999 20.88 51.00 -102.98
C VAL A 999 21.23 52.49 -103.02
N THR A 1000 22.51 52.81 -102.84
CA THR A 1000 23.08 54.16 -102.82
C THR A 1000 24.23 54.24 -103.82
N VAL A 1001 24.17 55.21 -104.74
CA VAL A 1001 25.28 55.56 -105.63
C VAL A 1001 26.05 56.74 -105.05
N LYS A 1002 27.37 56.58 -104.90
CA LYS A 1002 28.31 57.64 -104.53
C LYS A 1002 29.23 58.02 -105.69
N TYR A 1003 29.59 59.29 -105.76
CA TYR A 1003 30.63 59.84 -106.63
C TYR A 1003 31.47 60.84 -105.83
N SER A 1004 32.80 60.74 -105.89
CA SER A 1004 33.72 61.52 -105.04
C SER A 1004 33.29 61.56 -103.56
N ASN A 1005 32.99 60.39 -103.02
CA ASN A 1005 32.45 60.14 -101.66
C ASN A 1005 31.09 60.77 -101.30
N LYS A 1006 30.52 61.65 -102.13
CA LYS A 1006 29.17 62.22 -101.94
C LYS A 1006 28.09 61.28 -102.47
N ASN A 1007 26.96 61.16 -101.75
CA ASN A 1007 25.78 60.46 -102.24
C ASN A 1007 25.18 61.25 -103.42
N ILE A 1008 25.00 60.61 -104.57
CA ILE A 1008 24.41 61.24 -105.78
C ILE A 1008 23.07 60.63 -106.20
N GLY A 1009 22.58 59.62 -105.48
CA GLY A 1009 21.26 59.05 -105.68
C GLY A 1009 21.02 57.81 -104.82
N THR A 1010 19.76 57.54 -104.49
CA THR A 1010 19.33 56.34 -103.76
C THR A 1010 18.05 55.77 -104.37
N ALA A 1011 17.83 54.47 -104.24
CA ALA A 1011 16.56 53.80 -104.51
C ALA A 1011 16.48 52.48 -103.71
N LYS A 1012 15.27 52.01 -103.42
CA LYS A 1012 15.11 50.63 -102.93
C LYS A 1012 15.15 49.65 -104.11
N ALA A 1013 15.75 48.49 -103.89
CA ALA A 1013 15.59 47.36 -104.79
C ALA A 1013 14.17 46.78 -104.65
N ASP A 1014 13.54 46.47 -105.78
CA ASP A 1014 12.16 45.95 -105.86
C ASP A 1014 12.04 44.50 -105.33
N SER A 1015 10.83 43.94 -105.38
CA SER A 1015 10.54 42.55 -104.98
C SER A 1015 11.23 41.47 -105.84
N LYS A 1016 11.83 41.86 -106.98
CA LYS A 1016 12.64 41.02 -107.86
C LYS A 1016 14.15 41.36 -107.77
N GLY A 1017 14.52 42.25 -106.85
CA GLY A 1017 15.89 42.70 -106.59
C GLY A 1017 16.42 43.78 -107.54
N ASN A 1018 15.63 44.33 -108.47
CA ASN A 1018 16.11 45.33 -109.41
C ASN A 1018 16.09 46.73 -108.78
N PHE A 1019 17.05 47.58 -109.14
CA PHE A 1019 17.07 49.00 -108.78
C PHE A 1019 17.29 49.90 -110.00
N SER A 1020 16.78 51.13 -109.94
CA SER A 1020 16.97 52.18 -110.94
C SER A 1020 17.11 53.53 -110.24
N ILE A 1021 18.32 54.08 -110.20
CA ILE A 1021 18.66 55.34 -109.52
C ILE A 1021 18.93 56.42 -110.58
N LYS A 1022 18.14 57.49 -110.59
CA LYS A 1022 18.37 58.66 -111.46
C LYS A 1022 19.64 59.40 -111.00
N ILE A 1023 20.54 59.71 -111.94
CA ILE A 1023 21.78 60.46 -111.69
C ILE A 1023 21.98 61.55 -112.75
N SER A 1024 22.74 62.58 -112.40
CA SER A 1024 23.29 63.49 -113.42
C SER A 1024 24.44 62.83 -114.17
N LYS A 1025 24.52 63.08 -115.49
CA LYS A 1025 25.58 62.57 -116.38
C LYS A 1025 26.98 62.79 -115.78
N LYS A 1026 27.91 61.88 -116.07
CA LYS A 1026 29.29 61.90 -115.57
C LYS A 1026 30.26 61.74 -116.73
N LYS A 1027 31.47 62.29 -116.58
CA LYS A 1027 32.52 62.16 -117.60
C LYS A 1027 32.97 60.70 -117.70
N ALA A 1028 33.37 60.26 -118.88
CA ALA A 1028 34.05 58.98 -119.05
C ALA A 1028 35.29 58.91 -118.13
N GLY A 1029 35.55 57.74 -117.54
CA GLY A 1029 36.59 57.53 -116.52
C GLY A 1029 36.16 57.80 -115.08
N SER A 1030 35.02 58.46 -114.84
CA SER A 1030 34.50 58.66 -113.47
C SER A 1030 34.19 57.33 -112.77
N ALA A 1031 34.66 57.15 -111.53
CA ALA A 1031 34.33 55.99 -110.69
C ALA A 1031 33.08 56.25 -109.83
N LEU A 1032 32.03 55.46 -110.04
CA LEU A 1032 30.85 55.38 -109.20
C LEU A 1032 30.98 54.22 -108.20
N TYR A 1033 30.49 54.42 -106.97
CA TYR A 1033 30.46 53.38 -105.94
C TYR A 1033 29.02 53.09 -105.54
N VAL A 1034 28.55 51.87 -105.79
CA VAL A 1034 27.15 51.46 -105.59
C VAL A 1034 27.08 50.45 -104.44
N SER A 1035 26.55 50.87 -103.29
CA SER A 1035 26.38 50.02 -102.10
C SER A 1035 24.90 49.79 -101.79
N ALA A 1036 24.56 48.66 -101.17
CA ALA A 1036 23.21 48.37 -100.68
C ALA A 1036 23.20 48.35 -99.15
N LYS A 1037 22.12 48.86 -98.55
CA LYS A 1037 21.87 48.83 -97.10
C LYS A 1037 20.56 48.11 -96.83
N ASP A 1038 20.56 47.05 -96.02
CA ASP A 1038 19.35 46.29 -95.72
C ASP A 1038 18.35 47.06 -94.82
N LYS A 1039 17.26 46.39 -94.45
CA LYS A 1039 16.22 46.93 -93.54
C LYS A 1039 16.68 47.00 -92.08
N ALA A 1040 17.69 46.24 -91.67
CA ALA A 1040 18.26 46.24 -90.33
C ALA A 1040 19.34 47.33 -90.14
N GLY A 1041 19.84 47.90 -91.23
CA GLY A 1041 20.84 48.96 -91.27
C GLY A 1041 22.25 48.51 -91.64
N ASN A 1042 22.50 47.24 -91.97
CA ASN A 1042 23.83 46.79 -92.36
C ASN A 1042 24.10 47.20 -93.83
N THR A 1043 25.30 47.68 -94.12
CA THR A 1043 25.68 48.18 -95.46
C THR A 1043 26.70 47.25 -96.13
N GLY A 1044 26.37 46.74 -97.29
CA GLY A 1044 27.19 45.84 -98.10
C GLY A 1044 28.37 46.52 -98.79
N LYS A 1045 29.36 45.73 -99.21
CA LYS A 1045 30.52 46.22 -99.99
C LYS A 1045 30.04 46.89 -101.28
N ALA A 1046 30.53 48.10 -101.55
CA ALA A 1046 30.17 48.84 -102.76
C ALA A 1046 30.77 48.22 -104.03
N ALA A 1047 29.98 48.13 -105.10
CA ALA A 1047 30.48 47.86 -106.44
C ALA A 1047 31.11 49.14 -107.02
N LYS A 1048 32.35 49.05 -107.50
CA LYS A 1048 32.99 50.13 -108.25
C LYS A 1048 32.63 49.99 -109.73
N VAL A 1049 32.06 51.03 -110.32
CA VAL A 1049 31.66 51.08 -111.73
C VAL A 1049 32.34 52.27 -112.38
N THR A 1050 33.18 52.02 -113.37
CA THR A 1050 33.81 53.09 -114.17
C THR A 1050 32.86 53.49 -115.30
N VAL A 1051 32.52 54.77 -115.38
CA VAL A 1051 31.70 55.33 -116.46
C VAL A 1051 32.46 55.23 -117.77
N LYS A 1052 31.93 54.49 -118.74
CA LYS A 1052 32.55 54.37 -120.08
C LYS A 1052 32.18 55.55 -120.97
N LYS A 1053 32.99 55.82 -121.99
CA LYS A 1053 32.58 56.71 -123.08
C LYS A 1053 31.49 56.01 -123.89
N ALA A 1054 30.35 56.64 -124.13
CA ALA A 1054 29.36 56.07 -125.03
C ALA A 1054 29.94 55.98 -126.44
N LYS A 1055 29.66 54.87 -127.14
CA LYS A 1055 29.83 54.80 -128.59
C LYS A 1055 28.85 55.78 -129.28
#